data_AF-A0A0B2WZ59-F1
#
_entry.id   AF-A0A0B2WZ59-F1
#
_cell.length_a   1.000
_cell.length_b   1.000
_cell.length_c   1.000
_cell.angle_alpha   90.00
_cell.angle_beta   90.00
_cell.angle_gamma   90.00
#
_symmetry.space_group_name_H-M   'P 1'
#
loop_
_entity.id
_entity.type
_entity.pdbx_description
1 polymer ?
#
loop_
_entity_poly.entity_id
_entity_poly.type
_entity_poly.pdbx_seq_one_letter_code
_entity_poly.pdbx_strand_id
1 'polypeptide(L)'
;MSNLSAVSLYASTLSPPSSRPMSPAIQGSRGTTISEPVFDAYPGRGIPDSVFEKPGEPVHEIIQAFIPNVSVYASEDTEVLIKKKGFRNGLWELLRPFGEKIQGNITVRDSHGISRVYEDFAIRFTKLGENIRHSGPSTSDPQQTLINTDPNDAQESAERDKIALAQIENVVDRHLSFAERSIPRLPSPSVEALQQGLDRDSASPYYSLYLRRLLSGMSITPHETFAHPVACVIAISSRNSAPIEELRKLYSESYQGSRMLPNWVDNDYLRYYVLVHDEENDDITRSMGLFEQMKRHLGLHCHLLRLRCSKSAETDDDSIPLPCSDWMAAAEELARIHKSENGEDFEDPTQYIFESDATAIRTFVREMVTQSIVPTMERHISIWNDQVASRRRGIAGRFMNLSRKWTGFGNTSKSSSSGSLNSRDHYDHLGYYRADSAEAIIRKLADFAFMLRDWKLAHSTYELLRSDFSESKAWKYHAATNEMAAVSLLIAPPNSTFKARADSIDQMLESAFYSYNTRCSAPLGAIRCLLLSLELLRAKGGAYVDDASKWGLRLLEARILGPVGDALLKERLCICYLSKVGVGSWGWGTRHRKAAVWSILAAQAWDQQGKYLPAQRCLSECHKIYGNLPHNKGIAQFRTAEEYMHSLRLEVLKKLDLHDADGSDLEREGSTPFIDVESQEFSNLPLKRASTVSRTGMLETAPLRGENTID
;
A
#
# COMPACT_ATOMS: atom_id res chain seq x y z
N MET A 1 18.80 -31.05 5.28
CA MET A 1 18.64 -30.65 3.87
C MET A 1 17.32 -29.91 3.78
N SER A 2 17.31 -28.70 3.22
CA SER A 2 16.07 -27.99 2.89
C SER A 2 15.47 -28.55 1.60
N ASN A 3 14.14 -28.59 1.49
CA ASN A 3 13.48 -28.84 0.20
C ASN A 3 13.81 -27.67 -0.74
N LEU A 4 14.50 -27.95 -1.85
CA LEU A 4 14.78 -26.95 -2.87
C LEU A 4 13.47 -26.42 -3.52
N SER A 5 12.45 -27.27 -3.63
CA SER A 5 11.09 -26.90 -4.06
C SER A 5 10.35 -25.93 -3.14
N ALA A 6 10.82 -25.71 -1.91
CA ALA A 6 10.24 -24.69 -1.02
C ALA A 6 10.76 -23.27 -1.31
N VAL A 7 11.88 -23.13 -2.03
CA VAL A 7 12.53 -21.83 -2.29
C VAL A 7 11.63 -20.90 -3.12
N SER A 8 10.86 -21.44 -4.06
CA SER A 8 9.93 -20.68 -4.91
C SER A 8 8.80 -20.01 -4.12
N LEU A 9 8.38 -20.58 -2.98
CA LEU A 9 7.38 -19.97 -2.08
C LEU A 9 7.91 -18.73 -1.35
N TYR A 10 9.20 -18.69 -1.04
CA TYR A 10 9.83 -17.60 -0.30
C TYR A 10 10.53 -16.55 -1.22
N ALA A 11 10.44 -16.74 -2.54
CA ALA A 11 11.14 -15.94 -3.55
C ALA A 11 10.90 -14.43 -3.43
N SER A 12 9.69 -14.02 -3.01
CA SER A 12 9.30 -12.61 -2.77
C SER A 12 10.17 -11.87 -1.75
N THR A 13 10.92 -12.61 -0.91
CA THR A 13 11.83 -12.06 0.12
C THR A 13 13.30 -12.46 -0.05
N LEU A 14 13.61 -13.40 -0.96
CA LEU A 14 14.96 -13.91 -1.18
C LEU A 14 15.73 -13.11 -2.25
N SER A 15 15.02 -12.51 -3.20
CA SER A 15 15.61 -11.72 -4.29
C SER A 15 15.56 -10.21 -3.97
N PRO A 16 16.61 -9.43 -4.27
CA PRO A 16 16.50 -7.96 -4.30
C PRO A 16 15.47 -7.53 -5.36
N PRO A 17 14.66 -6.48 -5.13
CA PRO A 17 13.49 -6.11 -5.96
C PRO A 17 13.80 -5.54 -7.36
N SER A 18 14.92 -5.93 -7.97
CA SER A 18 15.39 -5.48 -9.29
C SER A 18 15.95 -6.61 -10.17
N SER A 19 15.91 -7.88 -9.73
CA SER A 19 16.40 -9.03 -10.51
C SER A 19 15.49 -9.36 -11.70
N ARG A 20 15.71 -8.68 -12.82
CA ARG A 20 15.12 -9.03 -14.13
C ARG A 20 15.60 -10.43 -14.58
N PRO A 21 14.80 -11.21 -15.33
CA PRO A 21 15.31 -12.34 -16.10
C PRO A 21 16.44 -11.88 -17.03
N MET A 22 17.49 -12.68 -17.19
CA MET A 22 18.64 -12.32 -18.01
C MET A 22 18.31 -12.39 -19.51
N SER A 23 18.45 -11.25 -20.19
CA SER A 23 18.61 -11.15 -21.64
C SER A 23 19.81 -10.24 -21.95
N PRO A 24 20.54 -10.46 -23.05
CA PRO A 24 21.94 -10.05 -23.13
C PRO A 24 22.18 -8.56 -23.39
N ALA A 25 23.12 -8.02 -22.60
CA ALA A 25 24.04 -6.92 -22.90
C ALA A 25 23.56 -5.72 -23.76
N ILE A 26 23.26 -4.60 -23.09
CA ILE A 26 23.53 -3.25 -23.61
C ILE A 26 24.47 -2.56 -22.61
N GLN A 27 25.47 -1.83 -23.12
CA GLN A 27 26.56 -1.26 -22.32
C GLN A 27 26.07 -0.11 -21.41
N GLY A 28 26.59 -0.05 -20.18
CA GLY A 28 26.08 0.83 -19.14
C GLY A 28 26.48 2.31 -19.28
N SER A 29 25.54 3.19 -18.98
CA SER A 29 25.80 4.61 -18.71
C SER A 29 26.37 4.79 -17.30
N ARG A 30 27.53 5.46 -17.18
CA ARG A 30 28.06 5.89 -15.88
C ARG A 30 27.15 6.96 -15.27
N GLY A 31 26.72 6.76 -14.03
CA GLY A 31 25.93 7.77 -13.31
C GLY A 31 26.76 9.02 -13.02
N THR A 32 26.42 10.13 -13.65
CA THR A 32 27.03 11.43 -13.39
C THR A 32 26.52 11.98 -12.07
N THR A 33 27.39 12.13 -11.06
CA THR A 33 27.05 12.78 -9.79
C THR A 33 26.87 14.29 -10.00
N ILE A 34 25.65 14.71 -10.33
CA ILE A 34 25.27 16.12 -10.34
C ILE A 34 25.15 16.58 -8.89
N SER A 35 25.95 17.57 -8.50
CA SER A 35 25.86 18.20 -7.19
C SER A 35 24.58 19.05 -7.09
N GLU A 36 23.62 18.64 -6.25
CA GLU A 36 22.44 19.46 -5.98
C GLU A 36 22.81 20.76 -5.25
N PRO A 37 22.15 21.89 -5.55
CA PRO A 37 22.48 23.19 -4.97
C PRO A 37 22.05 23.27 -3.49
N VAL A 38 22.92 23.84 -2.66
CA VAL A 38 22.88 23.87 -1.17
C VAL A 38 21.70 24.67 -0.57
N PHE A 39 20.74 25.11 -1.39
CA PHE A 39 19.63 26.00 -1.00
C PHE A 39 18.22 25.51 -1.32
N ASP A 40 18.02 24.28 -1.83
CA ASP A 40 16.67 23.75 -2.14
C ASP A 40 15.90 23.24 -0.91
N ALA A 41 15.73 24.13 0.09
CA ALA A 41 14.99 23.86 1.32
C ALA A 41 13.48 24.15 1.20
N TYR A 42 12.92 24.11 -0.02
CA TYR A 42 11.53 24.47 -0.27
C TYR A 42 10.55 23.34 0.10
N PRO A 43 9.60 23.56 1.04
CA PRO A 43 8.59 22.56 1.40
C PRO A 43 7.49 22.48 0.33
N GLY A 44 7.83 21.98 -0.86
CA GLY A 44 6.97 22.04 -2.05
C GLY A 44 7.28 21.06 -3.19
N ARG A 45 8.25 20.14 -3.05
CA ARG A 45 8.45 19.10 -4.07
C ARG A 45 7.31 18.07 -4.01
N GLY A 46 6.89 17.56 -5.18
CA GLY A 46 6.03 16.38 -5.25
C GLY A 46 6.78 15.13 -4.79
N ILE A 47 6.04 14.02 -4.59
CA ILE A 47 6.69 12.70 -4.56
C ILE A 47 7.31 12.51 -5.97
N PRO A 48 8.59 12.15 -6.12
CA PRO A 48 9.20 12.01 -7.44
C PRO A 48 8.57 10.86 -8.22
N ASP A 49 8.29 11.06 -9.51
CA ASP A 49 7.55 10.08 -10.30
C ASP A 49 8.22 8.69 -10.34
N SER A 50 9.56 8.66 -10.33
CA SER A 50 10.38 7.43 -10.24
C SER A 50 10.27 6.66 -8.91
N VAL A 51 9.50 7.13 -7.93
CA VAL A 51 9.13 6.40 -6.71
C VAL A 51 7.79 5.66 -6.90
N PHE A 52 6.93 6.10 -7.84
CA PHE A 52 5.74 5.36 -8.24
C PHE A 52 6.05 4.17 -9.17
N GLU A 53 7.21 4.20 -9.85
CA GLU A 53 7.57 3.22 -10.89
C GLU A 53 8.47 2.06 -10.38
N LYS A 54 8.98 2.13 -9.15
CA LYS A 54 9.90 1.13 -8.58
C LYS A 54 9.17 0.02 -7.82
N PRO A 55 9.24 -1.25 -8.26
CA PRO A 55 8.78 -2.38 -7.44
C PRO A 55 9.51 -2.45 -6.11
N GLY A 56 8.81 -2.88 -5.06
CA GLY A 56 9.35 -2.97 -3.70
C GLY A 56 9.37 -1.66 -2.91
N GLU A 57 9.27 -0.48 -3.57
CA GLU A 57 9.05 0.77 -2.85
C GLU A 57 7.62 0.81 -2.28
N PRO A 58 7.44 1.17 -0.99
CA PRO A 58 6.12 1.23 -0.37
C PRO A 58 5.11 2.08 -1.14
N VAL A 59 5.52 3.21 -1.73
CA VAL A 59 4.60 4.09 -2.47
C VAL A 59 4.07 3.43 -3.75
N HIS A 60 4.88 2.62 -4.44
CA HIS A 60 4.42 1.82 -5.57
C HIS A 60 3.39 0.79 -5.11
N GLU A 61 3.66 0.06 -4.02
CA GLU A 61 2.70 -0.89 -3.45
C GLU A 61 1.38 -0.22 -3.02
N ILE A 62 1.43 1.02 -2.50
CA ILE A 62 0.23 1.81 -2.19
C ILE A 62 -0.61 2.09 -3.44
N ILE A 63 0.00 2.45 -4.57
CA ILE A 63 -0.76 2.68 -5.81
C ILE A 63 -1.30 1.35 -6.36
N GLN A 64 -0.49 0.30 -6.37
CA GLN A 64 -0.88 -1.03 -6.88
C GLN A 64 -1.92 -1.75 -6.00
N ALA A 65 -2.13 -1.29 -4.76
CA ALA A 65 -3.21 -1.75 -3.89
C ALA A 65 -4.62 -1.32 -4.37
N PHE A 66 -4.75 -0.10 -4.91
CA PHE A 66 -6.03 0.56 -5.20
C PHE A 66 -6.32 0.63 -6.71
N ILE A 67 -6.06 -0.48 -7.41
CA ILE A 67 -6.26 -0.67 -8.85
C ILE A 67 -7.67 -1.21 -9.18
N PRO A 68 -8.14 -1.15 -10.44
CA PRO A 68 -9.46 -1.65 -10.80
C PRO A 68 -9.58 -3.18 -10.65
N ASN A 69 -10.60 -3.63 -9.91
CA ASN A 69 -10.95 -5.05 -9.78
C ASN A 69 -11.79 -5.53 -10.98
N VAL A 70 -11.45 -6.70 -11.52
CA VAL A 70 -12.18 -7.37 -12.60
C VAL A 70 -12.58 -8.77 -12.16
N SER A 71 -13.88 -9.01 -11.97
CA SER A 71 -14.37 -10.34 -11.61
C SER A 71 -14.30 -11.31 -12.80
N VAL A 72 -14.09 -12.58 -12.53
CA VAL A 72 -14.15 -13.67 -13.52
C VAL A 72 -15.35 -14.56 -13.18
N TYR A 73 -16.16 -14.86 -14.19
CA TYR A 73 -17.25 -15.83 -14.14
C TYR A 73 -17.24 -16.68 -15.42
N ALA A 74 -16.91 -17.96 -15.29
CA ALA A 74 -16.78 -18.87 -16.42
C ALA A 74 -17.85 -19.97 -16.35
N SER A 75 -18.31 -20.43 -17.51
CA SER A 75 -19.18 -21.61 -17.62
C SER A 75 -18.46 -22.89 -17.17
N GLU A 76 -19.23 -23.90 -16.79
CA GLU A 76 -18.71 -25.17 -16.27
C GLU A 76 -17.79 -25.90 -17.27
N ASP A 77 -18.11 -25.88 -18.56
CA ASP A 77 -17.27 -26.46 -19.62
C ASP A 77 -15.93 -25.72 -19.76
N THR A 78 -15.90 -24.40 -19.57
CA THR A 78 -14.68 -23.58 -19.51
C THR A 78 -13.84 -23.93 -18.27
N GLU A 79 -14.48 -24.07 -17.10
CA GLU A 79 -13.75 -24.42 -15.88
C GLU A 79 -13.21 -25.86 -15.93
N VAL A 80 -13.91 -26.79 -16.56
CA VAL A 80 -13.40 -28.15 -16.86
C VAL A 80 -12.24 -28.10 -17.84
N LEU A 81 -12.28 -27.23 -18.86
CA LEU A 81 -11.20 -27.04 -19.82
C LEU A 81 -9.92 -26.53 -19.15
N ILE A 82 -10.03 -25.48 -18.33
CA ILE A 82 -8.87 -24.89 -17.64
C ILE A 82 -8.33 -25.80 -16.53
N LYS A 83 -9.18 -26.59 -15.87
CA LYS A 83 -8.73 -27.64 -14.92
C LYS A 83 -7.94 -28.76 -15.60
N LYS A 84 -8.29 -29.16 -16.83
CA LYS A 84 -7.48 -30.12 -17.62
C LYS A 84 -6.09 -29.58 -17.96
N LYS A 85 -5.96 -28.27 -18.18
CA LYS A 85 -4.68 -27.58 -18.36
C LYS A 85 -3.80 -27.57 -17.08
N GLY A 86 -4.38 -27.84 -15.92
CA GLY A 86 -3.69 -28.00 -14.62
C GLY A 86 -4.11 -26.99 -13.54
N PHE A 87 -4.88 -25.97 -13.89
CA PHE A 87 -5.28 -24.88 -12.99
C PHE A 87 -6.52 -25.27 -12.17
N ARG A 88 -6.29 -25.71 -10.92
CA ARG A 88 -7.33 -26.28 -10.03
C ARG A 88 -8.44 -25.27 -9.69
N ASN A 89 -8.08 -23.99 -9.60
CA ASN A 89 -8.98 -22.86 -9.31
C ASN A 89 -9.59 -22.20 -10.57
N GLY A 90 -9.43 -22.81 -11.75
CA GLY A 90 -10.13 -22.41 -12.97
C GLY A 90 -9.55 -21.20 -13.70
N LEU A 91 -10.33 -20.59 -14.58
CA LEU A 91 -9.91 -19.48 -15.45
C LEU A 91 -9.35 -18.29 -14.67
N TRP A 92 -9.88 -18.03 -13.46
CA TRP A 92 -9.35 -16.98 -12.58
C TRP A 92 -7.87 -17.20 -12.22
N GLU A 93 -7.46 -18.44 -11.93
CA GLU A 93 -6.07 -18.77 -11.55
C GLU A 93 -5.10 -18.48 -12.70
N LEU A 94 -5.50 -18.89 -13.91
CA LEU A 94 -4.76 -18.67 -15.16
C LEU A 94 -4.64 -17.17 -15.50
N LEU A 95 -5.71 -16.38 -15.35
CA LEU A 95 -5.70 -14.96 -15.73
C LEU A 95 -4.98 -14.06 -14.70
N ARG A 96 -4.98 -14.43 -13.42
CA ARG A 96 -4.57 -13.57 -12.31
C ARG A 96 -3.21 -12.87 -12.48
N PRO A 97 -2.09 -13.55 -12.83
CA PRO A 97 -0.78 -12.88 -12.93
C PRO A 97 -0.71 -11.86 -14.06
N PHE A 98 -1.53 -12.02 -15.11
CA PHE A 98 -1.53 -11.16 -16.28
C PHE A 98 -2.23 -9.81 -16.06
N GLY A 99 -3.00 -9.67 -14.97
CA GLY A 99 -3.56 -8.38 -14.55
C GLY A 99 -2.54 -7.48 -13.86
N GLU A 100 -1.59 -8.06 -13.10
CA GLU A 100 -0.63 -7.34 -12.26
C GLU A 100 0.42 -6.56 -13.07
N LYS A 101 0.68 -6.97 -14.32
CA LYS A 101 1.61 -6.28 -15.22
C LYS A 101 1.15 -6.34 -16.68
N ILE A 102 0.37 -5.33 -17.07
CA ILE A 102 -0.14 -5.19 -18.43
C ILE A 102 1.02 -4.78 -19.36
N GLN A 103 1.07 -5.33 -20.58
CA GLN A 103 2.20 -5.06 -21.49
C GLN A 103 2.09 -3.70 -22.18
N GLY A 104 3.09 -2.86 -21.95
CA GLY A 104 3.23 -1.57 -22.63
C GLY A 104 2.17 -0.55 -22.22
N ASN A 105 2.39 0.68 -22.66
CA ASN A 105 1.86 1.83 -21.95
C ASN A 105 0.34 1.99 -22.13
N ILE A 106 -0.33 2.36 -21.05
CA ILE A 106 -1.78 2.58 -20.96
C ILE A 106 -2.05 4.09 -20.86
N THR A 107 -2.85 4.62 -21.78
CA THR A 107 -3.28 6.02 -21.75
C THR A 107 -4.58 6.15 -20.98
N VAL A 108 -4.64 7.11 -20.06
CA VAL A 108 -5.80 7.41 -19.20
C VAL A 108 -6.06 8.92 -19.22
N ARG A 109 -7.32 9.35 -19.29
CA ARG A 109 -7.72 10.76 -19.27
C ARG A 109 -8.16 11.19 -17.87
N ASP A 110 -7.62 12.31 -17.39
CA ASP A 110 -8.12 12.94 -16.17
C ASP A 110 -9.44 13.70 -16.41
N SER A 111 -10.07 14.18 -15.34
CA SER A 111 -11.38 14.85 -15.38
C SER A 111 -11.40 16.17 -16.16
N HIS A 112 -10.25 16.66 -16.63
CA HIS A 112 -10.10 17.84 -17.47
C HIS A 112 -9.83 17.47 -18.95
N GLY A 113 -9.86 16.17 -19.27
CA GLY A 113 -9.57 15.62 -20.59
C GLY A 113 -8.06 15.46 -20.88
N ILE A 114 -7.18 15.75 -19.93
CA ILE A 114 -5.73 15.64 -20.14
C ILE A 114 -5.35 14.16 -20.14
N SER A 115 -4.80 13.70 -21.26
CA SER A 115 -4.32 12.32 -21.41
C SER A 115 -2.95 12.16 -20.74
N ARG A 116 -2.84 11.18 -19.86
CA ARG A 116 -1.60 10.73 -19.19
C ARG A 116 -1.28 9.31 -19.63
N VAL A 117 -0.02 8.92 -19.53
CA VAL A 117 0.49 7.61 -19.98
C VAL A 117 1.18 6.94 -18.81
N TYR A 118 0.84 5.67 -18.56
CA TYR A 118 1.36 4.88 -17.44
C TYR A 118 1.93 3.55 -17.94
N GLU A 119 3.15 3.21 -17.50
CA GLU A 119 3.81 1.92 -17.84
C GLU A 119 3.49 0.82 -16.81
N ASP A 120 3.03 1.22 -15.62
CA ASP A 120 2.74 0.38 -14.46
C ASP A 120 1.22 0.26 -14.17
N PHE A 121 0.36 0.54 -15.15
CA PHE A 121 -1.09 0.36 -14.96
C PHE A 121 -1.42 -1.14 -14.90
N ALA A 122 -2.23 -1.53 -13.92
CA ALA A 122 -2.59 -2.91 -13.62
C ALA A 122 -4.10 -3.05 -13.33
N ILE A 123 -4.60 -4.28 -13.36
CA ILE A 123 -5.94 -4.66 -12.88
C ILE A 123 -5.83 -5.91 -11.99
N ARG A 124 -6.79 -6.12 -11.10
CA ARG A 124 -6.80 -7.30 -10.20
C ARG A 124 -7.93 -8.24 -10.55
N PHE A 125 -7.61 -9.46 -10.97
CA PHE A 125 -8.62 -10.48 -11.22
C PHE A 125 -9.16 -11.08 -9.92
N THR A 126 -10.48 -11.10 -9.75
CA THR A 126 -11.18 -11.70 -8.61
C THR A 126 -12.18 -12.75 -9.10
N LYS A 127 -12.69 -13.64 -8.22
CA LYS A 127 -13.80 -14.55 -8.56
C LYS A 127 -15.14 -13.87 -8.28
N LEU A 128 -16.12 -14.01 -9.16
CA LEU A 128 -17.43 -13.37 -8.98
C LEU A 128 -18.19 -13.94 -7.77
N GLY A 129 -18.51 -13.05 -6.82
CA GLY A 129 -19.29 -13.37 -5.62
C GLY A 129 -18.47 -13.84 -4.41
N GLU A 130 -17.15 -13.92 -4.50
CA GLU A 130 -16.28 -14.26 -3.37
C GLU A 130 -15.80 -13.00 -2.59
N ASN A 131 -15.28 -13.20 -1.37
CA ASN A 131 -14.70 -12.16 -0.51
C ASN A 131 -15.62 -10.98 -0.17
N ILE A 132 -16.93 -11.21 -0.05
CA ILE A 132 -17.93 -10.22 0.36
C ILE A 132 -17.99 -10.14 1.90
N ARG A 133 -17.72 -8.96 2.48
CA ARG A 133 -18.10 -8.66 3.88
C ARG A 133 -19.58 -8.28 3.89
N HIS A 134 -20.43 -9.21 4.29
CA HIS A 134 -21.80 -8.93 4.68
C HIS A 134 -21.83 -7.90 5.84
N SER A 135 -22.94 -7.19 6.01
CA SER A 135 -23.13 -6.20 7.07
C SER A 135 -24.59 -6.26 7.51
N GLY A 136 -24.81 -6.55 8.80
CA GLY A 136 -26.13 -6.91 9.32
C GLY A 136 -26.53 -8.38 9.08
N PRO A 137 -27.56 -8.87 9.79
CA PRO A 137 -27.94 -10.28 9.80
C PRO A 137 -28.55 -10.74 8.47
N SER A 138 -28.21 -11.97 8.07
CA SER A 138 -28.78 -12.63 6.88
C SER A 138 -30.16 -13.25 7.17
N THR A 139 -31.18 -12.40 7.36
CA THR A 139 -32.59 -12.82 7.53
C THR A 139 -33.44 -12.37 6.35
N SER A 140 -34.16 -13.32 5.74
CA SER A 140 -34.94 -13.14 4.51
C SER A 140 -36.31 -12.47 4.67
N ASP A 141 -36.58 -11.84 5.82
CA ASP A 141 -37.87 -11.26 6.17
C ASP A 141 -37.82 -9.73 6.27
N PRO A 142 -38.52 -8.96 5.41
CA PRO A 142 -38.53 -7.49 5.45
C PRO A 142 -39.31 -6.86 6.62
N GLN A 143 -39.71 -7.62 7.63
CA GLN A 143 -40.51 -7.14 8.76
C GLN A 143 -39.91 -7.60 10.10
N GLN A 144 -39.61 -6.62 10.97
CA GLN A 144 -39.09 -6.74 12.35
C GLN A 144 -37.58 -6.99 12.53
N THR A 145 -36.78 -5.92 12.39
CA THR A 145 -35.62 -5.68 13.27
C THR A 145 -35.61 -4.21 13.71
N LEU A 146 -35.72 -3.96 15.01
CA LEU A 146 -35.59 -2.62 15.59
C LEU A 146 -34.12 -2.23 15.75
N ILE A 147 -33.84 -0.93 15.67
CA ILE A 147 -32.47 -0.41 15.64
C ILE A 147 -31.77 -0.60 16.99
N ASN A 148 -30.86 -1.57 17.04
CA ASN A 148 -29.58 -1.44 17.72
C ASN A 148 -28.49 -1.84 16.72
N THR A 149 -27.36 -1.15 16.73
CA THR A 149 -26.14 -1.66 16.09
C THR A 149 -25.65 -2.81 16.95
N ASP A 150 -25.99 -4.04 16.57
CA ASP A 150 -25.85 -5.21 17.42
C ASP A 150 -24.36 -5.38 17.80
N PRO A 151 -23.97 -5.39 19.09
CA PRO A 151 -22.56 -5.41 19.51
C PRO A 151 -21.81 -6.63 18.96
N ASN A 152 -22.54 -7.69 18.59
CA ASN A 152 -22.05 -8.86 17.88
C ASN A 152 -21.38 -8.51 16.54
N ASP A 153 -21.95 -7.67 15.67
CA ASP A 153 -21.35 -7.33 14.35
C ASP A 153 -20.03 -6.56 14.52
N ALA A 154 -19.97 -5.63 15.47
CA ALA A 154 -18.75 -4.91 15.80
C ALA A 154 -17.67 -5.86 16.35
N GLN A 155 -18.05 -6.82 17.18
CA GLN A 155 -17.12 -7.79 17.78
C GLN A 155 -16.66 -8.85 16.77
N GLU A 156 -17.53 -9.35 15.90
CA GLU A 156 -17.14 -10.21 14.77
C GLU A 156 -16.23 -9.48 13.79
N SER A 157 -16.53 -8.22 13.46
CA SER A 157 -15.68 -7.40 12.59
C SER A 157 -14.28 -7.20 13.20
N ALA A 158 -14.19 -7.00 14.51
CA ALA A 158 -12.92 -6.91 15.23
C ALA A 158 -12.17 -8.25 15.24
N GLU A 159 -12.85 -9.37 15.46
CA GLU A 159 -12.22 -10.70 15.50
C GLU A 159 -11.71 -11.14 14.12
N ARG A 160 -12.48 -10.88 13.05
CA ARG A 160 -12.03 -11.10 11.66
C ARG A 160 -10.78 -10.30 11.35
N ASP A 161 -10.72 -9.03 11.77
CA ASP A 161 -9.54 -8.18 11.58
C ASP A 161 -8.32 -8.67 12.41
N LYS A 162 -8.51 -9.20 13.63
CA LYS A 162 -7.44 -9.86 14.39
C LYS A 162 -6.90 -11.11 13.70
N ILE A 163 -7.79 -11.98 13.19
CA ILE A 163 -7.41 -13.22 12.50
C ILE A 163 -6.59 -12.89 11.25
N ALA A 164 -7.03 -11.91 10.45
CA ALA A 164 -6.31 -11.46 9.27
C ALA A 164 -4.97 -10.79 9.62
N LEU A 165 -4.88 -10.00 10.71
CA LEU A 165 -3.59 -9.48 11.22
C LEU A 165 -2.64 -10.62 11.61
N ALA A 166 -3.12 -11.60 12.37
CA ALA A 166 -2.32 -12.75 12.80
C ALA A 166 -1.83 -13.59 11.60
N GLN A 167 -2.59 -13.65 10.51
CA GLN A 167 -2.16 -14.27 9.25
C GLN A 167 -1.05 -13.47 8.56
N ILE A 168 -1.16 -12.13 8.49
CA ILE A 168 -0.11 -11.26 7.93
C ILE A 168 1.20 -11.40 8.74
N GLU A 169 1.11 -11.36 10.07
CA GLU A 169 2.23 -11.57 10.98
C GLU A 169 2.88 -12.95 10.78
N ASN A 170 2.07 -14.03 10.66
CA ASN A 170 2.57 -15.39 10.45
C ASN A 170 3.29 -15.55 9.11
N VAL A 171 2.76 -14.98 8.02
CA VAL A 171 3.46 -14.97 6.71
C VAL A 171 4.87 -14.39 6.85
N VAL A 172 4.98 -13.19 7.42
CA VAL A 172 6.28 -12.51 7.49
C VAL A 172 7.22 -13.23 8.47
N ASP A 173 6.71 -13.79 9.57
CA ASP A 173 7.47 -14.68 10.45
C ASP A 173 8.01 -15.93 9.73
N ARG A 174 7.21 -16.56 8.86
CA ARG A 174 7.65 -17.72 8.07
C ARG A 174 8.76 -17.35 7.09
N HIS A 175 8.63 -16.22 6.39
CA HIS A 175 9.66 -15.73 5.47
C HIS A 175 10.96 -15.36 6.19
N LEU A 176 10.88 -14.66 7.33
CA LEU A 176 12.02 -14.40 8.21
C LEU A 176 12.67 -15.71 8.67
N SER A 177 11.88 -16.63 9.21
CA SER A 177 12.35 -17.93 9.71
C SER A 177 12.96 -18.82 8.63
N PHE A 178 12.50 -18.72 7.38
CA PHE A 178 13.14 -19.38 6.25
C PHE A 178 14.51 -18.78 5.96
N ALA A 179 14.61 -17.45 5.88
CA ALA A 179 15.87 -16.75 5.63
C ALA A 179 16.93 -17.03 6.70
N GLU A 180 16.54 -17.07 7.98
CA GLU A 180 17.44 -17.42 9.09
C GLU A 180 17.91 -18.89 9.05
N ARG A 181 17.17 -19.78 8.38
CA ARG A 181 17.56 -21.19 8.15
C ARG A 181 18.35 -21.39 6.85
N SER A 182 18.18 -20.53 5.86
CA SER A 182 18.80 -20.66 4.53
C SER A 182 20.19 -20.02 4.43
N ILE A 183 20.54 -19.08 5.32
CA ILE A 183 21.92 -18.61 5.44
C ILE A 183 22.79 -19.78 5.94
N PRO A 184 23.85 -20.18 5.21
CA PRO A 184 24.69 -21.29 5.63
C PRO A 184 25.40 -21.01 6.95
N ARG A 185 25.33 -21.96 7.88
CA ARG A 185 26.22 -22.02 9.06
C ARG A 185 27.63 -22.46 8.65
N LEU A 186 28.31 -21.61 7.88
CA LEU A 186 29.77 -21.69 7.75
C LEU A 186 30.42 -21.29 9.10
N PRO A 187 31.68 -21.69 9.37
CA PRO A 187 32.43 -21.26 10.56
C PRO A 187 32.56 -19.73 10.69
N SER A 188 32.39 -19.01 9.58
CA SER A 188 31.91 -17.64 9.56
C SER A 188 30.86 -17.50 8.44
N PRO A 189 29.62 -17.04 8.72
CA PRO A 189 28.84 -16.39 7.67
C PRO A 189 29.63 -15.19 7.16
N SER A 190 29.53 -14.88 5.86
CA SER A 190 30.30 -13.78 5.27
C SER A 190 30.05 -12.48 6.04
N VAL A 191 31.09 -11.97 6.69
CA VAL A 191 31.00 -10.86 7.66
C VAL A 191 30.36 -9.63 7.02
N GLU A 192 30.59 -9.44 5.72
CA GLU A 192 29.93 -8.46 4.84
C GLU A 192 28.39 -8.48 4.93
N ALA A 193 27.75 -9.66 4.95
CA ALA A 193 26.29 -9.82 4.99
C ALA A 193 25.68 -9.50 6.37
N LEU A 194 26.50 -9.51 7.43
CA LEU A 194 26.14 -9.07 8.80
C LEU A 194 26.53 -7.60 9.06
N GLN A 195 27.50 -7.08 8.30
CA GLN A 195 27.90 -5.67 8.29
C GLN A 195 27.04 -4.81 7.36
N GLN A 196 26.28 -5.40 6.42
CA GLN A 196 25.18 -4.72 5.75
C GLN A 196 24.16 -4.22 6.80
N GLY A 197 23.79 -2.95 6.66
CA GLY A 197 22.89 -2.27 7.61
C GLY A 197 21.44 -2.39 7.18
N LEU A 198 20.62 -1.42 7.59
CA LEU A 198 19.35 -1.19 6.92
C LEU A 198 19.63 -0.50 5.58
N ASP A 199 18.96 -0.93 4.52
CA ASP A 199 18.89 -0.11 3.32
C ASP A 199 18.14 1.19 3.66
N ARG A 200 18.63 2.29 3.11
CA ARG A 200 18.12 3.65 3.32
C ARG A 200 17.33 4.14 2.10
N ASP A 201 17.66 3.61 0.92
CA ASP A 201 17.11 4.00 -0.37
C ASP A 201 15.97 3.08 -0.82
N SER A 202 15.90 1.86 -0.28
CA SER A 202 14.76 0.93 -0.44
C SER A 202 14.17 0.43 0.89
N ALA A 203 12.98 -0.17 0.83
CA ALA A 203 12.39 -0.88 1.97
C ALA A 203 12.96 -2.30 2.15
N SER A 204 13.03 -2.78 3.40
CA SER A 204 13.38 -4.18 3.66
C SER A 204 12.31 -5.10 3.06
N PRO A 205 12.67 -6.22 2.42
CA PRO A 205 11.70 -7.05 1.69
C PRO A 205 10.60 -7.62 2.60
N TYR A 206 10.89 -7.78 3.90
CA TYR A 206 9.91 -8.17 4.91
C TYR A 206 8.90 -7.06 5.23
N TYR A 207 9.31 -5.78 5.18
CA TYR A 207 8.37 -4.66 5.31
C TYR A 207 7.48 -4.53 4.07
N SER A 208 8.05 -4.63 2.88
CA SER A 208 7.26 -4.62 1.63
C SER A 208 6.30 -5.82 1.59
N LEU A 209 6.72 -7.03 2.00
CA LEU A 209 5.82 -8.17 2.16
C LEU A 209 4.71 -7.89 3.19
N TYR A 210 5.03 -7.33 4.37
CA TYR A 210 4.04 -6.96 5.38
C TYR A 210 3.00 -5.97 4.84
N LEU A 211 3.45 -4.91 4.17
CA LEU A 211 2.60 -3.87 3.57
C LEU A 211 1.74 -4.44 2.43
N ARG A 212 2.34 -5.19 1.50
CA ARG A 212 1.64 -5.87 0.40
C ARG A 212 0.60 -6.84 0.91
N ARG A 213 0.89 -7.61 1.96
CA ARG A 213 -0.07 -8.56 2.55
C ARG A 213 -1.22 -7.84 3.27
N LEU A 214 -0.94 -6.76 4.01
CA LEU A 214 -1.97 -5.86 4.57
C LEU A 214 -2.91 -5.27 3.49
N LEU A 215 -2.37 -4.96 2.30
CA LEU A 215 -3.11 -4.35 1.19
C LEU A 215 -3.69 -5.36 0.17
N SER A 216 -3.29 -6.63 0.25
CA SER A 216 -3.79 -7.70 -0.64
C SER A 216 -5.19 -8.18 -0.28
N GLY A 217 -5.51 -8.25 1.01
CA GLY A 217 -6.74 -8.84 1.56
C GLY A 217 -8.00 -7.99 1.46
N MET A 218 -8.09 -7.10 0.46
CA MET A 218 -9.21 -6.17 0.30
C MET A 218 -10.49 -6.87 -0.16
N SER A 219 -11.33 -7.22 0.81
CA SER A 219 -12.69 -7.74 0.64
C SER A 219 -13.67 -6.70 0.07
N ILE A 220 -14.71 -7.14 -0.64
CA ILE A 220 -15.84 -6.30 -1.06
C ILE A 220 -16.61 -5.83 0.19
N THR A 221 -16.71 -4.52 0.42
CA THR A 221 -17.41 -3.94 1.59
C THR A 221 -18.33 -2.78 1.18
N PRO A 222 -19.34 -2.41 1.98
CA PRO A 222 -20.27 -1.33 1.61
C PRO A 222 -19.67 0.09 1.68
N HIS A 223 -18.51 0.28 2.31
CA HIS A 223 -17.97 1.61 2.66
C HIS A 223 -16.75 2.07 1.83
N GLU A 224 -16.20 1.18 1.01
CA GLU A 224 -15.19 1.50 0.00
C GLU A 224 -15.37 0.62 -1.23
N THR A 225 -15.28 1.22 -2.42
CA THR A 225 -15.62 0.55 -3.68
C THR A 225 -14.41 0.02 -4.44
N PHE A 226 -13.18 0.19 -3.91
CA PHE A 226 -11.95 -0.36 -4.50
C PHE A 226 -12.02 -1.85 -4.79
N ALA A 227 -12.63 -2.62 -3.89
CA ALA A 227 -12.77 -4.05 -4.05
C ALA A 227 -13.93 -4.45 -5.00
N HIS A 228 -14.85 -3.53 -5.33
CA HIS A 228 -16.01 -3.81 -6.18
C HIS A 228 -15.56 -4.00 -7.64
N PRO A 229 -16.21 -4.87 -8.43
CA PRO A 229 -15.86 -5.03 -9.83
C PRO A 229 -16.15 -3.74 -10.62
N VAL A 230 -15.14 -3.23 -11.34
CA VAL A 230 -15.36 -2.26 -12.43
C VAL A 230 -15.86 -2.97 -13.69
N ALA A 231 -15.46 -4.23 -13.84
CA ALA A 231 -15.83 -5.11 -14.94
C ALA A 231 -15.94 -6.58 -14.48
N CYS A 232 -16.57 -7.40 -15.32
CA CYS A 232 -16.61 -8.85 -15.18
C CYS A 232 -16.33 -9.53 -16.53
N VAL A 233 -15.34 -10.43 -16.55
CA VAL A 233 -15.07 -11.37 -17.64
C VAL A 233 -16.07 -12.51 -17.54
N ILE A 234 -16.97 -12.60 -18.52
CA ILE A 234 -17.92 -13.72 -18.66
C ILE A 234 -17.38 -14.65 -19.76
N ALA A 235 -16.96 -15.85 -19.40
CA ALA A 235 -16.23 -16.75 -20.30
C ALA A 235 -17.00 -18.04 -20.63
N ILE A 236 -16.97 -18.45 -21.90
CA ILE A 236 -17.52 -19.72 -22.41
C ILE A 236 -16.52 -20.45 -23.31
N SER A 237 -16.66 -21.77 -23.46
CA SER A 237 -15.83 -22.56 -24.37
C SER A 237 -16.40 -22.61 -25.80
N SER A 238 -15.54 -22.73 -26.81
CA SER A 238 -15.91 -23.10 -28.19
C SER A 238 -16.64 -24.46 -28.30
N ARG A 239 -16.58 -25.28 -27.25
CA ARG A 239 -17.28 -26.57 -27.14
C ARG A 239 -18.75 -26.47 -26.74
N ASN A 240 -19.20 -25.30 -26.27
CA ASN A 240 -20.56 -25.14 -25.80
C ASN A 240 -21.56 -25.34 -26.96
N SER A 241 -22.60 -26.12 -26.74
CA SER A 241 -23.62 -26.43 -27.76
C SER A 241 -24.68 -25.33 -27.93
N ALA A 242 -24.88 -24.49 -26.91
CA ALA A 242 -25.86 -23.40 -26.89
C ALA A 242 -25.23 -22.09 -26.37
N PRO A 243 -24.12 -21.61 -26.97
CA PRO A 243 -23.24 -20.59 -26.37
C PRO A 243 -23.93 -19.23 -26.11
N ILE A 244 -24.85 -18.82 -26.99
CA ILE A 244 -25.63 -17.57 -26.83
C ILE A 244 -26.66 -17.70 -25.70
N GLU A 245 -27.15 -18.90 -25.42
CA GLU A 245 -28.09 -19.18 -24.34
C GLU A 245 -27.36 -19.28 -23.00
N GLU A 246 -26.24 -19.99 -22.94
CA GLU A 246 -25.38 -20.04 -21.76
C GLU A 246 -24.87 -18.65 -21.37
N LEU A 247 -24.46 -17.80 -22.33
CA LEU A 247 -24.08 -16.41 -22.06
C LEU A 247 -25.24 -15.56 -21.49
N ARG A 248 -26.49 -15.81 -21.90
CA ARG A 248 -27.67 -15.14 -21.32
C ARG A 248 -27.98 -15.64 -19.91
N LYS A 249 -27.76 -16.94 -19.64
CA LYS A 249 -27.85 -17.55 -18.31
C LYS A 249 -26.78 -16.98 -17.38
N LEU A 250 -25.50 -16.96 -17.77
CA LEU A 250 -24.44 -16.35 -16.97
C LEU A 250 -24.70 -14.85 -16.72
N TYR A 251 -25.24 -14.12 -17.71
CA TYR A 251 -25.67 -12.73 -17.52
C TYR A 251 -26.77 -12.62 -16.46
N SER A 252 -27.88 -13.37 -16.56
CA SER A 252 -29.00 -13.27 -15.63
C SER A 252 -28.63 -13.74 -14.22
N GLU A 253 -27.82 -14.78 -14.09
CA GLU A 253 -27.23 -15.22 -12.82
C GLU A 253 -26.39 -14.11 -12.16
N SER A 254 -25.59 -13.38 -12.95
CA SER A 254 -24.73 -12.27 -12.48
C SER A 254 -25.47 -10.98 -12.10
N TYR A 255 -26.73 -10.82 -12.53
CA TYR A 255 -27.47 -9.55 -12.46
C TYR A 255 -28.76 -9.63 -11.62
N GLN A 256 -29.42 -10.80 -11.60
CA GLN A 256 -30.71 -11.02 -10.93
C GLN A 256 -30.82 -12.40 -10.23
N GLY A 257 -29.83 -13.29 -10.41
CA GLY A 257 -29.84 -14.65 -9.88
C GLY A 257 -28.86 -14.89 -8.74
N SER A 258 -28.40 -16.13 -8.60
CA SER A 258 -27.58 -16.64 -7.49
C SER A 258 -26.18 -16.04 -7.38
N ARG A 259 -25.72 -15.26 -8.37
CA ARG A 259 -24.42 -14.55 -8.37
C ARG A 259 -24.56 -13.03 -8.34
N MET A 260 -25.77 -12.50 -8.17
CA MET A 260 -26.02 -11.06 -7.99
C MET A 260 -25.29 -10.55 -6.73
N LEU A 261 -24.56 -9.44 -6.86
CA LEU A 261 -23.84 -8.83 -5.75
C LEU A 261 -24.82 -8.01 -4.86
N PRO A 262 -24.52 -7.81 -3.56
CA PRO A 262 -25.39 -7.07 -2.65
C PRO A 262 -25.84 -5.72 -3.18
N ASN A 263 -27.00 -5.22 -2.74
CA ASN A 263 -27.62 -3.96 -3.19
C ASN A 263 -26.82 -2.67 -2.90
N TRP A 264 -25.75 -2.75 -2.12
CA TRP A 264 -24.75 -1.69 -1.91
C TRP A 264 -23.53 -1.80 -2.83
N VAL A 265 -23.43 -2.89 -3.62
CA VAL A 265 -22.56 -3.02 -4.78
C VAL A 265 -23.36 -2.64 -6.03
N ASP A 266 -22.77 -1.81 -6.88
CA ASP A 266 -23.35 -1.50 -8.18
C ASP A 266 -23.18 -2.69 -9.13
N ASN A 267 -24.30 -3.25 -9.60
CA ASN A 267 -24.33 -4.41 -10.49
C ASN A 267 -24.29 -4.02 -11.99
N ASP A 268 -24.25 -2.72 -12.32
CA ASP A 268 -24.03 -2.17 -13.67
C ASP A 268 -22.53 -1.99 -13.97
N TYR A 269 -21.75 -3.04 -13.68
CA TYR A 269 -20.35 -3.15 -14.09
C TYR A 269 -20.23 -3.62 -15.56
N LEU A 270 -19.13 -3.23 -16.21
CA LEU A 270 -18.83 -3.62 -17.60
C LEU A 270 -18.76 -5.14 -17.72
N ARG A 271 -19.59 -5.75 -18.57
CA ARG A 271 -19.50 -7.19 -18.88
C ARG A 271 -18.73 -7.37 -20.18
N TYR A 272 -17.67 -8.18 -20.13
CA TYR A 272 -16.77 -8.43 -21.24
C TYR A 272 -16.73 -9.94 -21.55
N TYR A 273 -17.11 -10.33 -22.77
CA TYR A 273 -17.41 -11.71 -23.11
C TYR A 273 -16.22 -12.42 -23.79
N VAL A 274 -15.75 -13.52 -23.22
CA VAL A 274 -14.59 -14.26 -23.74
C VAL A 274 -15.03 -15.61 -24.26
N LEU A 275 -14.74 -15.89 -25.54
CA LEU A 275 -14.83 -17.23 -26.10
C LEU A 275 -13.45 -17.90 -25.99
N VAL A 276 -13.35 -18.95 -25.20
CA VAL A 276 -12.12 -19.72 -24.98
C VAL A 276 -12.06 -20.86 -26.00
N HIS A 277 -11.04 -20.82 -26.86
CA HIS A 277 -10.80 -21.79 -27.93
C HIS A 277 -9.62 -22.71 -27.61
N ASP A 278 -9.86 -24.03 -27.70
CA ASP A 278 -8.85 -25.08 -27.55
C ASP A 278 -8.16 -25.36 -28.90
N GLU A 279 -7.02 -24.70 -29.10
CA GLU A 279 -6.26 -24.66 -30.36
C GLU A 279 -5.78 -26.04 -30.84
N GLU A 280 -5.71 -27.04 -29.94
CA GLU A 280 -5.18 -28.38 -30.24
C GLU A 280 -6.25 -29.35 -30.72
N ASN A 281 -7.53 -29.05 -30.45
CA ASN A 281 -8.62 -30.02 -30.48
C ASN A 281 -9.92 -29.50 -31.13
N ASP A 282 -10.13 -28.18 -31.18
CA ASP A 282 -11.35 -27.56 -31.71
C ASP A 282 -11.14 -26.93 -33.10
N ASP A 283 -12.24 -26.64 -33.79
CA ASP A 283 -12.25 -26.01 -35.11
C ASP A 283 -12.25 -24.49 -35.00
N ILE A 284 -11.14 -23.85 -35.37
CA ILE A 284 -11.00 -22.38 -35.38
C ILE A 284 -11.99 -21.69 -36.31
N THR A 285 -12.38 -22.32 -37.43
CA THR A 285 -13.34 -21.74 -38.40
C THR A 285 -14.73 -21.64 -37.78
N ARG A 286 -15.15 -22.69 -37.08
CA ARG A 286 -16.39 -22.74 -36.30
C ARG A 286 -16.36 -21.75 -35.14
N SER A 287 -15.23 -21.66 -34.46
CA SER A 287 -15.03 -20.78 -33.30
C SER A 287 -15.06 -19.29 -33.70
N MET A 288 -14.46 -18.93 -34.84
CA MET A 288 -14.60 -17.61 -35.47
C MET A 288 -16.04 -17.33 -35.89
N GLY A 289 -16.72 -18.30 -36.52
CA GLY A 289 -18.13 -18.17 -36.91
C GLY A 289 -19.09 -17.98 -35.72
N LEU A 290 -18.75 -18.54 -34.56
CA LEU A 290 -19.44 -18.30 -33.28
C LEU A 290 -19.07 -16.93 -32.70
N PHE A 291 -17.80 -16.54 -32.69
CA PHE A 291 -17.35 -15.25 -32.19
C PHE A 291 -18.04 -14.07 -32.92
N GLU A 292 -18.21 -14.17 -34.24
CA GLU A 292 -18.96 -13.18 -35.01
C GLU A 292 -20.49 -13.21 -34.75
N GLN A 293 -21.06 -14.30 -34.24
CA GLN A 293 -22.44 -14.30 -33.72
C GLN A 293 -22.51 -13.63 -32.33
N MET A 294 -21.53 -13.90 -31.47
CA MET A 294 -21.40 -13.31 -30.14
C MET A 294 -21.34 -11.78 -30.21
N LYS A 295 -20.48 -11.23 -31.09
CA LYS A 295 -20.41 -9.79 -31.41
C LYS A 295 -21.76 -9.19 -31.81
N ARG A 296 -22.49 -9.86 -32.71
CA ARG A 296 -23.79 -9.39 -33.22
C ARG A 296 -24.91 -9.40 -32.17
N HIS A 297 -24.81 -10.22 -31.13
CA HIS A 297 -25.82 -10.32 -30.08
C HIS A 297 -25.47 -9.61 -28.76
N LEU A 298 -24.19 -9.44 -28.44
CA LEU A 298 -23.71 -8.91 -27.16
C LEU A 298 -22.86 -7.64 -27.28
N GLY A 299 -22.54 -7.21 -28.49
CA GLY A 299 -21.80 -5.98 -28.76
C GLY A 299 -20.28 -6.16 -28.84
N LEU A 300 -19.55 -5.05 -28.72
CA LEU A 300 -18.11 -4.96 -29.03
C LEU A 300 -17.19 -5.41 -27.88
N HIS A 301 -17.70 -5.54 -26.66
CA HIS A 301 -16.92 -5.92 -25.47
C HIS A 301 -16.70 -7.44 -25.43
N CYS A 302 -15.91 -7.97 -26.37
CA CYS A 302 -15.66 -9.40 -26.45
C CYS A 302 -14.33 -9.78 -27.13
N HIS A 303 -13.79 -10.95 -26.77
CA HIS A 303 -12.53 -11.48 -27.30
C HIS A 303 -12.60 -12.99 -27.59
N LEU A 304 -11.76 -13.47 -28.51
CA LEU A 304 -11.54 -14.90 -28.80
C LEU A 304 -10.18 -15.30 -28.22
N LEU A 305 -10.19 -15.86 -27.00
CA LEU A 305 -8.97 -16.28 -26.32
C LEU A 305 -8.58 -17.69 -26.78
N ARG A 306 -7.55 -17.77 -27.61
CA ARG A 306 -7.00 -19.03 -28.13
C ARG A 306 -5.92 -19.56 -27.18
N LEU A 307 -6.05 -20.80 -26.74
CA LEU A 307 -5.15 -21.47 -25.80
C LEU A 307 -4.89 -22.91 -26.26
N ARG A 308 -3.68 -23.43 -26.06
CA ARG A 308 -3.52 -24.89 -25.90
C ARG A 308 -4.16 -25.30 -24.58
N CYS A 309 -4.85 -26.44 -24.52
CA CYS A 309 -5.54 -26.90 -23.29
C CYS A 309 -4.91 -28.16 -22.68
N SER A 310 -3.87 -28.71 -23.31
CA SER A 310 -2.91 -29.61 -22.69
C SER A 310 -2.18 -28.95 -21.50
N LYS A 311 -1.84 -29.76 -20.49
CA LYS A 311 -0.97 -29.35 -19.37
C LYS A 311 0.46 -29.19 -19.90
N SER A 312 1.04 -28.01 -19.70
CA SER A 312 2.46 -27.77 -19.97
C SER A 312 3.35 -28.29 -18.83
N ALA A 313 4.53 -28.79 -19.18
CA ALA A 313 5.59 -29.20 -18.28
C ALA A 313 6.89 -28.46 -18.62
N GLU A 314 7.81 -28.35 -17.66
CA GLU A 314 9.16 -27.76 -17.83
C GLU A 314 9.98 -28.40 -18.97
N THR A 315 9.64 -29.63 -19.36
CA THR A 315 10.29 -30.37 -20.45
C THR A 315 9.80 -29.98 -21.85
N ASP A 316 8.78 -29.14 -21.98
CA ASP A 316 8.25 -28.73 -23.28
C ASP A 316 9.04 -27.52 -23.81
N ASP A 317 9.50 -27.60 -25.07
CA ASP A 317 10.40 -26.61 -25.71
C ASP A 317 9.92 -25.15 -25.67
N ASP A 318 8.60 -24.91 -25.53
CA ASP A 318 7.98 -23.59 -25.46
C ASP A 318 7.15 -23.35 -24.19
N SER A 319 7.48 -24.08 -23.12
CA SER A 319 6.99 -23.81 -21.77
C SER A 319 7.70 -22.60 -21.13
N ILE A 320 6.97 -21.86 -20.30
CA ILE A 320 7.51 -20.88 -19.36
C ILE A 320 6.85 -21.06 -17.99
N PRO A 321 7.55 -20.76 -16.88
CA PRO A 321 6.92 -20.74 -15.56
C PRO A 321 5.86 -19.62 -15.49
N LEU A 322 4.69 -19.93 -14.96
CA LEU A 322 3.67 -18.95 -14.63
C LEU A 322 4.19 -18.07 -13.48
N PRO A 323 4.19 -16.73 -13.62
CA PRO A 323 4.51 -15.85 -12.51
C PRO A 323 3.53 -16.07 -11.34
N CYS A 324 4.06 -16.18 -10.11
CA CYS A 324 3.20 -16.11 -8.93
C CYS A 324 2.58 -14.71 -8.82
N SER A 325 1.31 -14.66 -8.42
CA SER A 325 0.61 -13.39 -8.12
C SER A 325 1.23 -12.75 -6.88
N ASP A 326 1.80 -11.56 -7.05
CA ASP A 326 2.34 -10.76 -5.96
C ASP A 326 1.23 -10.33 -4.98
N TRP A 327 0.02 -10.13 -5.51
CA TRP A 327 -1.17 -9.67 -4.77
C TRP A 327 -2.02 -10.83 -4.21
N MET A 328 -1.37 -11.86 -3.67
CA MET A 328 -2.03 -12.92 -2.91
C MET A 328 -2.27 -12.58 -1.44
N ALA A 329 -3.39 -13.09 -0.90
CA ALA A 329 -3.80 -12.85 0.49
C ALA A 329 -2.97 -13.71 1.47
N ALA A 330 -2.74 -13.20 2.69
CA ALA A 330 -1.93 -13.91 3.68
C ALA A 330 -2.44 -15.32 4.01
N ALA A 331 -3.77 -15.50 4.13
CA ALA A 331 -4.38 -16.81 4.32
C ALA A 331 -4.11 -17.80 3.18
N GLU A 332 -4.01 -17.31 1.94
CA GLU A 332 -3.77 -18.09 0.74
C GLU A 332 -2.30 -18.53 0.64
N GLU A 333 -1.37 -17.65 1.01
CA GLU A 333 0.07 -17.95 1.03
C GLU A 333 0.41 -18.94 2.14
N LEU A 334 -0.16 -18.77 3.34
CA LEU A 334 -0.04 -19.76 4.43
C LEU A 334 -0.57 -21.14 4.02
N ALA A 335 -1.66 -21.21 3.26
CA ALA A 335 -2.18 -22.48 2.75
C ALA A 335 -1.20 -23.15 1.76
N ARG A 336 -0.53 -22.39 0.88
CA ARG A 336 0.53 -22.92 0.00
C ARG A 336 1.76 -23.39 0.80
N ILE A 337 2.21 -22.60 1.78
CA ILE A 337 3.34 -22.93 2.66
C ILE A 337 3.05 -24.21 3.45
N HIS A 338 1.92 -24.29 4.16
CA HIS A 338 1.58 -25.49 4.95
C HIS A 338 1.43 -26.75 4.08
N LYS A 339 0.88 -26.63 2.86
CA LYS A 339 0.75 -27.79 1.96
C LYS A 339 2.11 -28.33 1.49
N SER A 340 3.08 -27.45 1.27
CA SER A 340 4.47 -27.83 0.96
C SER A 340 5.20 -28.41 2.18
N GLU A 341 5.01 -27.82 3.38
CA GLU A 341 5.59 -28.33 4.62
C GLU A 341 5.05 -29.70 5.03
N ASN A 342 3.78 -29.99 4.75
CA ASN A 342 3.15 -31.29 5.02
C ASN A 342 3.61 -32.41 4.06
N GLY A 343 4.30 -32.10 2.96
CA GLY A 343 4.71 -33.07 1.95
C GLY A 343 3.57 -33.65 1.10
N GLU A 344 2.45 -32.93 0.97
CA GLU A 344 1.30 -33.36 0.16
C GLU A 344 1.54 -33.25 -1.36
N ASP A 345 2.44 -32.36 -1.78
CA ASP A 345 3.03 -32.36 -3.13
C ASP A 345 4.55 -32.54 -2.98
N PHE A 346 5.15 -33.46 -3.75
CA PHE A 346 6.62 -33.61 -3.89
C PHE A 346 7.19 -32.83 -5.08
N GLU A 347 6.32 -32.29 -5.95
CA GLU A 347 6.68 -31.48 -7.12
C GLU A 347 6.90 -30.01 -6.73
N ASP A 348 7.54 -29.22 -7.61
CA ASP A 348 7.66 -27.76 -7.41
C ASP A 348 6.27 -27.09 -7.49
N PRO A 349 5.90 -26.18 -6.58
CA PRO A 349 4.63 -25.44 -6.65
C PRO A 349 4.56 -24.41 -7.81
N THR A 350 5.60 -24.31 -8.64
CA THR A 350 5.65 -23.51 -9.88
C THR A 350 4.84 -24.20 -10.98
N GLN A 351 3.74 -23.56 -11.39
CA GLN A 351 2.94 -23.97 -12.55
C GLN A 351 3.62 -23.53 -13.85
N TYR A 352 3.47 -24.31 -14.93
CA TYR A 352 4.01 -23.99 -16.25
C TYR A 352 2.89 -23.71 -17.26
N ILE A 353 3.16 -22.84 -18.23
CA ILE A 353 2.26 -22.38 -19.26
C ILE A 353 3.03 -22.17 -20.57
N PHE A 354 2.45 -22.51 -21.71
CA PHE A 354 3.07 -22.26 -23.01
C PHE A 354 3.20 -20.78 -23.34
N GLU A 355 4.29 -20.36 -23.97
CA GLU A 355 4.51 -18.96 -24.35
C GLU A 355 3.42 -18.42 -25.30
N SER A 356 2.85 -19.28 -26.16
CA SER A 356 1.69 -18.94 -27.01
C SER A 356 0.51 -18.44 -26.20
N ASP A 357 0.17 -19.16 -25.14
CA ASP A 357 -1.01 -18.93 -24.31
C ASP A 357 -0.81 -17.70 -23.44
N ALA A 358 0.38 -17.59 -22.84
CA ALA A 358 0.79 -16.41 -22.11
C ALA A 358 0.76 -15.15 -23.00
N THR A 359 1.09 -15.27 -24.29
CA THR A 359 1.02 -14.16 -25.26
C THR A 359 -0.42 -13.84 -25.68
N ALA A 360 -1.27 -14.84 -25.88
CA ALA A 360 -2.70 -14.65 -26.14
C ALA A 360 -3.40 -13.94 -24.96
N ILE A 361 -3.13 -14.37 -23.73
CA ILE A 361 -3.68 -13.74 -22.50
C ILE A 361 -3.15 -12.31 -22.34
N ARG A 362 -1.85 -12.05 -22.55
CA ARG A 362 -1.28 -10.69 -22.51
C ARG A 362 -1.97 -9.74 -23.51
N THR A 363 -2.23 -10.21 -24.73
CA THR A 363 -2.99 -9.44 -25.74
C THR A 363 -4.43 -9.18 -25.30
N PHE A 364 -5.16 -10.22 -24.87
CA PHE A 364 -6.53 -10.13 -24.37
C PHE A 364 -6.66 -9.10 -23.23
N VAL A 365 -5.83 -9.21 -22.19
CA VAL A 365 -5.90 -8.31 -21.02
C VAL A 365 -5.62 -6.86 -21.43
N ARG A 366 -4.62 -6.63 -22.28
CA ARG A 366 -4.29 -5.30 -22.80
C ARG A 366 -5.44 -4.71 -23.63
N GLU A 367 -6.06 -5.52 -24.49
CA GLU A 367 -7.18 -5.11 -25.33
C GLU A 367 -8.40 -4.73 -24.47
N MET A 368 -8.79 -5.61 -23.54
CA MET A 368 -9.89 -5.38 -22.60
C MET A 368 -9.68 -4.08 -21.80
N VAL A 369 -8.47 -3.84 -21.29
CA VAL A 369 -8.16 -2.66 -20.48
C VAL A 369 -8.18 -1.37 -21.32
N THR A 370 -7.46 -1.36 -22.46
CA THR A 370 -7.31 -0.15 -23.30
C THR A 370 -8.58 0.23 -24.06
N GLN A 371 -9.36 -0.75 -24.53
CA GLN A 371 -10.53 -0.49 -25.38
C GLN A 371 -11.86 -0.46 -24.62
N SER A 372 -11.95 -1.09 -23.44
CA SER A 372 -13.22 -1.26 -22.72
C SER A 372 -13.21 -0.74 -21.29
N ILE A 373 -12.26 -1.17 -20.43
CA ILE A 373 -12.30 -0.82 -19.00
C ILE A 373 -12.01 0.68 -18.79
N VAL A 374 -10.85 1.17 -19.24
CA VAL A 374 -10.46 2.57 -19.03
C VAL A 374 -11.48 3.55 -19.67
N PRO A 375 -11.91 3.39 -20.95
CA PRO A 375 -12.93 4.27 -21.53
C PRO A 375 -14.29 4.24 -20.83
N THR A 376 -14.69 3.11 -20.24
CA THR A 376 -15.93 3.01 -19.46
C THR A 376 -15.80 3.71 -18.11
N MET A 377 -14.66 3.56 -17.43
CA MET A 377 -14.38 4.27 -16.18
C MET A 377 -14.29 5.79 -16.39
N GLU A 378 -13.62 6.26 -17.45
CA GLU A 378 -13.59 7.68 -17.84
C GLU A 378 -15.00 8.24 -18.06
N ARG A 379 -15.83 7.51 -18.81
CA ARG A 379 -17.24 7.87 -19.05
C ARG A 379 -18.04 7.96 -17.76
N HIS A 380 -17.90 6.98 -16.87
CA HIS A 380 -18.61 6.96 -15.59
C HIS A 380 -18.18 8.11 -14.67
N ILE A 381 -16.88 8.43 -14.63
CA ILE A 381 -16.35 9.60 -13.91
C ILE A 381 -17.00 10.90 -14.41
N SER A 382 -17.03 11.13 -15.73
CA SER A 382 -17.71 12.32 -16.31
C SER A 382 -19.19 12.35 -15.94
N ILE A 383 -19.93 11.25 -16.16
CA ILE A 383 -21.37 11.18 -15.88
C ILE A 383 -21.67 11.49 -14.40
N TRP A 384 -21.00 10.82 -13.45
CA TRP A 384 -21.29 11.02 -12.02
C TRP A 384 -20.79 12.38 -11.51
N ASN A 385 -19.68 12.89 -12.05
CA ASN A 385 -19.19 14.23 -11.73
C ASN A 385 -20.20 15.30 -12.15
N ASP A 386 -20.69 15.22 -13.38
CA ASP A 386 -21.55 16.25 -13.98
C ASP A 386 -22.99 16.17 -13.48
N GLN A 387 -23.51 14.95 -13.23
CA GLN A 387 -24.89 14.74 -12.78
C GLN A 387 -25.07 14.81 -11.26
N VAL A 388 -24.08 14.40 -10.46
CA VAL A 388 -24.25 14.24 -8.99
C VAL A 388 -23.31 15.16 -8.20
N ALA A 389 -21.99 15.11 -8.45
CA ALA A 389 -21.02 15.83 -7.61
C ALA A 389 -21.02 17.35 -7.87
N SER A 390 -21.18 17.79 -9.11
CA SER A 390 -21.28 19.20 -9.51
C SER A 390 -22.35 19.95 -8.71
N ARG A 391 -23.51 19.31 -8.52
CA ARG A 391 -24.69 19.84 -7.81
C ARG A 391 -24.41 20.07 -6.32
N ARG A 392 -23.55 19.24 -5.69
CA ARG A 392 -23.10 19.44 -4.30
C ARG A 392 -21.94 20.44 -4.17
N ARG A 393 -21.06 20.54 -5.18
CA ARG A 393 -19.97 21.54 -5.21
C ARG A 393 -20.48 22.97 -5.34
N GLY A 394 -21.58 23.18 -6.07
CA GLY A 394 -22.16 24.50 -6.33
C GLY A 394 -22.67 25.25 -5.09
N ILE A 395 -22.77 26.58 -5.22
CA ILE A 395 -23.21 27.51 -4.16
C ILE A 395 -24.57 27.09 -3.56
N ALA A 396 -25.52 26.68 -4.40
CA ALA A 396 -26.83 26.21 -3.96
C ALA A 396 -26.76 24.94 -3.09
N GLY A 397 -25.89 23.98 -3.44
CA GLY A 397 -25.70 22.74 -2.67
C GLY A 397 -25.15 23.01 -1.25
N ARG A 398 -24.19 23.94 -1.13
CA ARG A 398 -23.67 24.38 0.17
C ARG A 398 -24.75 25.07 1.02
N PHE A 399 -25.62 25.87 0.43
CA PHE A 399 -26.75 26.47 1.16
C PHE A 399 -27.86 25.47 1.52
N MET A 400 -28.09 24.42 0.72
CA MET A 400 -29.08 23.37 1.02
C MET A 400 -28.74 22.52 2.25
N ASN A 401 -27.45 22.26 2.52
CA ASN A 401 -27.03 21.59 3.77
C ASN A 401 -27.03 22.53 4.99
N LEU A 402 -27.02 23.86 4.78
CA LEU A 402 -27.10 24.86 5.85
C LEU A 402 -28.54 25.24 6.22
N SER A 403 -29.46 25.33 5.25
CA SER A 403 -30.86 25.71 5.52
C SER A 403 -31.58 24.71 6.44
N ARG A 404 -31.31 23.40 6.29
CA ARG A 404 -31.82 22.36 7.20
C ARG A 404 -31.41 22.54 8.67
N LYS A 405 -30.36 23.34 8.94
CA LYS A 405 -29.85 23.59 10.30
C LYS A 405 -30.48 24.83 10.97
N TRP A 406 -31.34 25.59 10.26
CA TRP A 406 -31.99 26.79 10.79
C TRP A 406 -33.53 26.69 10.85
N THR A 407 -34.17 25.85 10.05
CA THR A 407 -35.65 25.68 10.04
C THR A 407 -36.19 24.85 11.23
N GLY A 408 -35.66 25.07 12.44
CA GLY A 408 -35.98 24.34 13.67
C GLY A 408 -37.28 24.79 14.38
N PHE A 409 -38.14 25.56 13.71
CA PHE A 409 -39.40 26.07 14.27
C PHE A 409 -40.51 26.00 13.22
N GLY A 410 -41.56 25.21 13.48
CA GLY A 410 -42.75 25.12 12.61
C GLY A 410 -43.38 23.73 12.58
N ASN A 411 -44.38 23.50 13.44
CA ASN A 411 -45.11 22.23 13.46
C ASN A 411 -46.27 22.27 12.46
N THR A 412 -46.07 21.76 11.24
CA THR A 412 -47.13 21.60 10.22
C THR A 412 -47.10 20.22 9.58
N SER A 413 -48.21 19.49 9.69
CA SER A 413 -48.44 18.20 9.06
C SER A 413 -49.20 18.34 7.73
N LYS A 414 -49.20 17.25 6.95
CA LYS A 414 -49.65 17.10 5.54
C LYS A 414 -48.57 17.52 4.50
N SER A 415 -48.45 16.85 3.35
CA SER A 415 -49.24 15.75 2.79
C SER A 415 -48.37 14.58 2.29
N SER A 416 -48.99 13.41 2.09
CA SER A 416 -48.32 12.20 1.61
C SER A 416 -48.20 12.16 0.09
N SER A 417 -46.97 12.17 -0.44
CA SER A 417 -46.67 11.76 -1.81
C SER A 417 -45.31 11.07 -1.91
N SER A 418 -45.30 9.88 -2.51
CA SER A 418 -44.14 9.20 -3.13
C SER A 418 -42.78 9.20 -2.40
N GLY A 419 -42.73 8.62 -1.19
CA GLY A 419 -41.72 7.60 -0.87
C GLY A 419 -40.22 7.94 -0.82
N SER A 420 -39.81 9.21 -0.87
CA SER A 420 -38.38 9.59 -0.72
C SER A 420 -38.00 9.72 0.75
N LEU A 421 -37.55 8.63 1.36
CA LEU A 421 -36.91 8.61 2.68
C LEU A 421 -35.56 9.36 2.60
N ASN A 422 -35.18 10.17 3.60
CA ASN A 422 -33.91 10.90 3.52
C ASN A 422 -32.72 9.93 3.54
N SER A 423 -31.62 10.24 2.84
CA SER A 423 -30.44 9.37 2.77
C SER A 423 -29.85 9.01 4.15
N ARG A 424 -29.96 9.92 5.13
CA ARG A 424 -29.64 9.65 6.53
C ARG A 424 -30.55 8.59 7.15
N ASP A 425 -31.87 8.80 7.10
CA ASP A 425 -32.87 7.88 7.65
C ASP A 425 -32.78 6.50 6.98
N HIS A 426 -32.33 6.46 5.72
CA HIS A 426 -32.05 5.24 4.96
C HIS A 426 -30.79 4.49 5.48
N TYR A 427 -29.69 5.21 5.72
CA TYR A 427 -28.50 4.64 6.35
C TYR A 427 -28.78 4.15 7.78
N ASP A 428 -29.47 4.95 8.59
CA ASP A 428 -29.85 4.62 9.97
C ASP A 428 -30.75 3.36 10.04
N HIS A 429 -31.44 2.98 8.96
CA HIS A 429 -32.26 1.75 8.87
C HIS A 429 -31.51 0.54 8.29
N LEU A 430 -30.60 0.72 7.32
CA LEU A 430 -29.94 -0.41 6.63
C LEU A 430 -28.50 -0.68 7.08
N GLY A 431 -27.82 0.27 7.73
CA GLY A 431 -26.40 0.20 8.07
C GLY A 431 -25.45 0.36 6.87
N TYR A 432 -26.00 0.55 5.66
CA TYR A 432 -25.27 0.80 4.42
C TYR A 432 -26.06 1.77 3.52
N TYR A 433 -25.36 2.41 2.59
CA TYR A 433 -25.97 3.15 1.48
C TYR A 433 -26.14 2.21 0.28
N ARG A 434 -27.34 2.19 -0.35
CA ARG A 434 -27.54 1.48 -1.63
C ARG A 434 -26.68 2.07 -2.74
N ALA A 435 -26.34 1.26 -3.73
CA ALA A 435 -25.50 1.65 -4.87
C ALA A 435 -26.08 2.81 -5.71
N ASP A 436 -27.42 2.95 -5.75
CA ASP A 436 -28.13 4.03 -6.46
C ASP A 436 -28.28 5.33 -5.66
N SER A 437 -27.79 5.37 -4.41
CA SER A 437 -27.80 6.59 -3.60
C SER A 437 -26.73 7.58 -4.06
N ALA A 438 -27.01 8.88 -3.90
CA ALA A 438 -26.06 9.93 -4.27
C ALA A 438 -24.75 9.85 -3.47
N GLU A 439 -24.80 9.43 -2.20
CA GLU A 439 -23.63 9.19 -1.35
C GLU A 439 -22.75 8.05 -1.89
N ALA A 440 -23.34 6.92 -2.29
CA ALA A 440 -22.60 5.81 -2.89
C ALA A 440 -22.01 6.17 -4.26
N ILE A 441 -22.77 6.87 -5.11
CA ILE A 441 -22.29 7.33 -6.43
C ILE A 441 -21.12 8.30 -6.29
N ILE A 442 -21.16 9.24 -5.33
CA ILE A 442 -20.03 10.16 -5.06
C ILE A 442 -18.82 9.39 -4.51
N ARG A 443 -19.01 8.34 -3.70
CA ARG A 443 -17.92 7.47 -3.21
C ARG A 443 -17.28 6.69 -4.36
N LYS A 444 -18.10 6.07 -5.22
CA LYS A 444 -17.65 5.32 -6.41
C LYS A 444 -16.93 6.22 -7.42
N LEU A 445 -17.41 7.44 -7.64
CA LEU A 445 -16.73 8.47 -8.44
C LEU A 445 -15.33 8.79 -7.90
N ALA A 446 -15.20 8.98 -6.58
CA ALA A 446 -13.93 9.31 -5.96
C ALA A 446 -12.92 8.15 -6.01
N ASP A 447 -13.39 6.93 -5.75
CA ASP A 447 -12.59 5.70 -5.82
C ASP A 447 -12.16 5.42 -7.28
N PHE A 448 -13.05 5.60 -8.27
CA PHE A 448 -12.72 5.49 -9.71
C PHE A 448 -11.69 6.55 -10.14
N ALA A 449 -11.83 7.80 -9.69
CA ALA A 449 -10.86 8.86 -9.94
C ALA A 449 -9.48 8.54 -9.34
N PHE A 450 -9.45 7.85 -8.19
CA PHE A 450 -8.22 7.36 -7.57
C PHE A 450 -7.57 6.23 -8.39
N MET A 451 -8.35 5.22 -8.82
CA MET A 451 -7.87 4.15 -9.71
C MET A 451 -7.30 4.68 -11.03
N LEU A 452 -7.94 5.70 -11.61
CA LEU A 452 -7.47 6.39 -12.83
C LEU A 452 -6.44 7.49 -12.55
N ARG A 453 -5.93 7.60 -11.33
CA ARG A 453 -4.82 8.48 -10.90
C ARG A 453 -5.10 9.99 -11.04
N ASP A 454 -6.38 10.41 -11.12
CA ASP A 454 -6.80 11.80 -10.91
C ASP A 454 -6.95 12.09 -9.41
N TRP A 455 -5.80 12.20 -8.74
CA TRP A 455 -5.67 12.47 -7.31
C TRP A 455 -6.39 13.77 -6.88
N LYS A 456 -6.54 14.74 -7.80
CA LYS A 456 -7.19 16.04 -7.54
C LYS A 456 -8.71 15.88 -7.51
N LEU A 457 -9.29 15.19 -8.49
CA LEU A 457 -10.72 14.87 -8.46
C LEU A 457 -11.02 13.97 -7.26
N ALA A 458 -10.23 12.91 -7.03
CA ALA A 458 -10.42 11.99 -5.91
C ALA A 458 -10.49 12.74 -4.56
N HIS A 459 -9.44 13.49 -4.19
CA HIS A 459 -9.41 14.29 -2.96
C HIS A 459 -10.63 15.24 -2.85
N SER A 460 -10.89 16.03 -3.89
CA SER A 460 -12.00 17.00 -3.90
C SER A 460 -13.40 16.37 -3.93
N THR A 461 -13.50 15.05 -4.11
CA THR A 461 -14.75 14.29 -4.07
C THR A 461 -14.93 13.64 -2.70
N TYR A 462 -13.86 13.10 -2.09
CA TYR A 462 -13.91 12.64 -0.69
C TYR A 462 -14.23 13.77 0.30
N GLU A 463 -13.69 14.98 0.09
CA GLU A 463 -13.99 16.16 0.92
C GLU A 463 -15.50 16.47 1.02
N LEU A 464 -16.28 16.16 -0.02
CA LEU A 464 -17.75 16.37 -0.02
C LEU A 464 -18.49 15.39 0.89
N LEU A 465 -17.91 14.21 1.15
CA LEU A 465 -18.55 13.11 1.88
C LEU A 465 -18.20 13.07 3.37
N ARG A 466 -17.08 13.70 3.79
CA ARG A 466 -16.62 13.70 5.20
C ARG A 466 -17.67 14.27 6.16
N SER A 467 -18.31 15.38 5.81
CA SER A 467 -19.43 15.94 6.60
C SER A 467 -20.63 15.00 6.61
N ASP A 468 -21.02 14.52 5.43
CA ASP A 468 -22.29 13.82 5.24
C ASP A 468 -22.28 12.46 5.97
N PHE A 469 -21.13 11.77 5.98
CA PHE A 469 -20.94 10.54 6.75
C PHE A 469 -20.75 10.76 8.26
N SER A 470 -20.15 11.86 8.72
CA SER A 470 -20.06 12.15 10.16
C SER A 470 -21.41 12.56 10.75
N GLU A 471 -22.19 13.38 10.04
CA GLU A 471 -23.55 13.78 10.43
C GLU A 471 -24.53 12.59 10.44
N SER A 472 -24.34 11.62 9.54
CA SER A 472 -25.08 10.35 9.48
C SER A 472 -24.51 9.26 10.41
N LYS A 473 -23.50 9.56 11.25
CA LYS A 473 -22.83 8.60 12.14
C LYS A 473 -22.30 7.34 11.44
N ALA A 474 -22.01 7.41 10.14
CA ALA A 474 -21.61 6.29 9.30
C ALA A 474 -20.11 6.00 9.50
N TRP A 475 -19.70 5.57 10.70
CA TRP A 475 -18.29 5.63 11.12
C TRP A 475 -17.30 4.87 10.22
N LYS A 476 -17.69 3.71 9.64
CA LYS A 476 -16.82 2.97 8.69
C LYS A 476 -16.63 3.75 7.38
N TYR A 477 -17.69 4.40 6.86
CA TYR A 477 -17.64 5.30 5.70
C TYR A 477 -16.83 6.57 5.99
N HIS A 478 -17.07 7.19 7.15
CA HIS A 478 -16.35 8.37 7.60
C HIS A 478 -14.84 8.09 7.73
N ALA A 479 -14.46 6.94 8.30
CA ALA A 479 -13.07 6.52 8.44
C ALA A 479 -12.36 6.42 7.08
N ALA A 480 -12.89 5.57 6.19
CA ALA A 480 -12.28 5.31 4.88
C ALA A 480 -12.27 6.54 3.96
N THR A 481 -13.26 7.43 4.10
CA THR A 481 -13.32 8.68 3.35
C THR A 481 -12.27 9.69 3.83
N ASN A 482 -12.04 9.80 5.15
CA ASN A 482 -10.96 10.65 5.67
C ASN A 482 -9.57 10.09 5.33
N GLU A 483 -9.39 8.77 5.42
CA GLU A 483 -8.16 8.07 4.99
C GLU A 483 -7.85 8.39 3.52
N MET A 484 -8.78 8.12 2.60
CA MET A 484 -8.53 8.33 1.18
C MET A 484 -8.49 9.81 0.78
N ALA A 485 -9.15 10.71 1.52
CA ALA A 485 -8.96 12.15 1.36
C ALA A 485 -7.53 12.58 1.70
N ALA A 486 -6.94 12.04 2.78
CA ALA A 486 -5.55 12.30 3.18
C ALA A 486 -4.55 11.67 2.21
N VAL A 487 -4.71 10.39 1.87
CA VAL A 487 -3.88 9.67 0.89
C VAL A 487 -3.89 10.39 -0.46
N SER A 488 -5.06 10.83 -0.95
CA SER A 488 -5.16 11.60 -2.20
C SER A 488 -4.47 12.96 -2.10
N LEU A 489 -4.58 13.68 -0.97
CA LEU A 489 -3.90 14.97 -0.78
C LEU A 489 -2.37 14.81 -0.63
N LEU A 490 -1.92 13.66 -0.12
CA LEU A 490 -0.52 13.29 -0.04
C LEU A 490 0.05 12.93 -1.42
N ILE A 491 -0.65 12.15 -2.25
CA ILE A 491 -0.16 11.82 -3.59
C ILE A 491 -0.28 13.03 -4.54
N ALA A 492 -1.36 13.81 -4.45
CA ALA A 492 -1.60 14.96 -5.32
C ALA A 492 -0.48 16.03 -5.25
N PRO A 493 -0.16 16.69 -6.39
CA PRO A 493 0.74 17.84 -6.41
C PRO A 493 0.32 18.94 -5.42
N PRO A 494 1.29 19.71 -4.87
CA PRO A 494 0.97 20.81 -3.97
C PRO A 494 0.21 21.93 -4.69
N ASN A 495 -0.84 22.42 -4.04
CA ASN A 495 -1.76 23.46 -4.51
C ASN A 495 -2.15 24.45 -3.40
N SER A 496 -1.48 24.37 -2.25
CA SER A 496 -1.72 25.11 -1.02
C SER A 496 -0.42 25.27 -0.25
N THR A 497 -0.37 26.18 0.74
CA THR A 497 0.83 26.34 1.58
C THR A 497 1.10 25.08 2.41
N PHE A 498 2.38 24.79 2.66
CA PHE A 498 2.81 23.62 3.45
C PHE A 498 1.99 23.46 4.74
N LYS A 499 1.88 24.53 5.55
CA LYS A 499 1.16 24.48 6.83
C LYS A 499 -0.34 24.18 6.65
N ALA A 500 -1.02 24.86 5.73
CA ALA A 500 -2.45 24.60 5.51
C ALA A 500 -2.71 23.18 5.00
N ARG A 501 -1.77 22.60 4.23
CA ARG A 501 -1.84 21.20 3.80
C ARG A 501 -1.58 20.24 4.97
N ALA A 502 -0.55 20.48 5.77
CA ALA A 502 -0.19 19.65 6.92
C ALA A 502 -1.30 19.63 7.99
N ASP A 503 -1.83 20.80 8.37
CA ASP A 503 -2.94 20.93 9.32
C ASP A 503 -4.20 20.17 8.83
N SER A 504 -4.47 20.20 7.51
CA SER A 504 -5.58 19.48 6.88
C SER A 504 -5.35 17.96 6.83
N ILE A 505 -4.13 17.51 6.51
CA ILE A 505 -3.74 16.09 6.55
C ILE A 505 -3.90 15.55 7.97
N ASP A 506 -3.36 16.25 8.97
CA ASP A 506 -3.48 15.86 10.37
C ASP A 506 -4.95 15.71 10.79
N GLN A 507 -5.81 16.70 10.49
CA GLN A 507 -7.23 16.62 10.83
C GLN A 507 -7.94 15.41 10.20
N MET A 508 -7.61 15.08 8.94
CA MET A 508 -8.13 13.90 8.26
C MET A 508 -7.65 12.61 8.93
N LEU A 509 -6.37 12.49 9.23
CA LEU A 509 -5.80 11.28 9.85
C LEU A 509 -6.27 11.08 11.29
N GLU A 510 -6.48 12.15 12.07
CA GLU A 510 -7.10 12.05 13.39
C GLU A 510 -8.55 11.56 13.29
N SER A 511 -9.31 12.10 12.34
CA SER A 511 -10.69 11.72 12.09
C SER A 511 -10.81 10.27 11.62
N ALA A 512 -9.91 9.81 10.73
CA ALA A 512 -9.86 8.45 10.23
C ALA A 512 -9.46 7.45 11.32
N PHE A 513 -8.33 7.68 11.98
CA PHE A 513 -7.80 6.79 13.02
C PHE A 513 -8.75 6.66 14.21
N TYR A 514 -9.32 7.77 14.71
CA TYR A 514 -10.32 7.72 15.79
C TYR A 514 -11.58 6.96 15.36
N SER A 515 -12.02 7.12 14.10
CA SER A 515 -13.19 6.40 13.60
C SER A 515 -12.91 4.89 13.50
N TYR A 516 -11.81 4.47 12.88
CA TYR A 516 -11.44 3.05 12.80
C TYR A 516 -11.22 2.41 14.18
N ASN A 517 -10.35 3.01 15.00
CA ASN A 517 -9.88 2.41 16.25
C ASN A 517 -10.92 2.50 17.38
N THR A 518 -11.61 3.64 17.53
CA THR A 518 -12.47 3.91 18.69
C THR A 518 -13.98 3.89 18.38
N ARG A 519 -14.39 4.04 17.10
CA ARG A 519 -15.82 4.02 16.71
C ARG A 519 -16.24 2.76 15.96
N CYS A 520 -15.32 2.08 15.29
CA CYS A 520 -15.61 0.90 14.46
C CYS A 520 -15.00 -0.42 14.97
N SER A 521 -14.08 -0.37 15.93
CA SER A 521 -13.29 -1.52 16.41
C SER A 521 -12.59 -2.29 15.26
N ALA A 522 -12.09 -1.55 14.26
CA ALA A 522 -11.52 -2.10 13.03
C ALA A 522 -10.00 -1.81 12.97
N PRO A 523 -9.16 -2.62 13.66
CA PRO A 523 -7.74 -2.33 13.83
C PRO A 523 -6.97 -2.38 12.51
N LEU A 524 -7.36 -3.23 11.54
CA LEU A 524 -6.70 -3.27 10.23
C LEU A 524 -6.86 -1.96 9.46
N GLY A 525 -8.04 -1.33 9.52
CA GLY A 525 -8.26 0.00 8.93
C GLY A 525 -7.43 1.08 9.61
N ALA A 526 -7.27 1.01 10.93
CA ALA A 526 -6.40 1.94 11.69
C ALA A 526 -4.90 1.75 11.35
N ILE A 527 -4.44 0.50 11.22
CA ILE A 527 -3.07 0.16 10.80
C ILE A 527 -2.82 0.63 9.36
N ARG A 528 -3.73 0.31 8.42
CA ARG A 528 -3.67 0.73 7.02
C ARG A 528 -3.54 2.25 6.93
N CYS A 529 -4.50 2.98 7.51
CA CYS A 529 -4.56 4.43 7.45
C CYS A 529 -3.25 5.10 7.92
N LEU A 530 -2.60 4.61 8.97
CA LEU A 530 -1.39 5.21 9.49
C LEU A 530 -0.11 4.77 8.75
N LEU A 531 -0.01 3.51 8.30
CA LEU A 531 1.13 3.05 7.50
C LEU A 531 1.16 3.69 6.10
N LEU A 532 0.00 3.76 5.42
CA LEU A 532 -0.14 4.48 4.15
C LEU A 532 0.36 5.93 4.28
N SER A 533 -0.06 6.60 5.35
CA SER A 533 0.27 8.00 5.60
C SER A 533 1.74 8.21 5.95
N LEU A 534 2.33 7.34 6.77
CA LEU A 534 3.75 7.39 7.12
C LEU A 534 4.63 7.30 5.88
N GLU A 535 4.37 6.34 4.99
CA GLU A 535 5.20 6.12 3.80
C GLU A 535 5.04 7.24 2.78
N LEU A 536 3.83 7.77 2.58
CA LEU A 536 3.59 8.92 1.71
C LEU A 536 4.17 10.22 2.27
N LEU A 537 4.13 10.44 3.58
CA LEU A 537 4.80 11.58 4.24
C LEU A 537 6.33 11.45 4.18
N ARG A 538 6.89 10.25 4.40
CA ARG A 538 8.32 9.95 4.23
C ARG A 538 8.78 10.25 2.80
N ALA A 539 8.02 9.79 1.79
CA ALA A 539 8.36 9.96 0.38
C ALA A 539 8.30 11.42 -0.11
N LYS A 540 7.65 12.33 0.61
CA LYS A 540 7.74 13.78 0.36
C LYS A 540 9.02 14.42 0.92
N GLY A 541 9.67 13.79 1.90
CA GLY A 541 10.90 14.31 2.51
C GLY A 541 10.73 15.63 3.28
N GLY A 542 11.87 16.23 3.62
CA GLY A 542 11.95 17.57 4.22
C GLY A 542 11.22 17.72 5.56
N ALA A 543 10.21 18.60 5.59
CA ALA A 543 9.42 18.86 6.79
C ALA A 543 8.50 17.69 7.16
N TYR A 544 7.86 17.05 6.17
CA TYR A 544 6.89 15.95 6.34
C TYR A 544 7.48 14.71 7.04
N VAL A 545 8.81 14.59 7.14
CA VAL A 545 9.51 13.50 7.83
C VAL A 545 9.26 13.49 9.34
N ASP A 546 9.14 14.67 9.98
CA ASP A 546 8.78 14.71 11.41
C ASP A 546 7.29 14.33 11.61
N ASP A 547 6.42 14.65 10.65
CA ASP A 547 4.99 14.28 10.66
C ASP A 547 4.79 12.78 10.40
N ALA A 548 5.52 12.19 9.44
CA ALA A 548 5.56 10.74 9.20
C ALA A 548 5.90 9.98 10.48
N SER A 549 6.91 10.48 11.20
CA SER A 549 7.38 9.87 12.45
C SER A 549 6.39 10.05 13.61
N LYS A 550 5.67 11.18 13.67
CA LYS A 550 4.55 11.40 14.60
C LYS A 550 3.45 10.35 14.39
N TRP A 551 3.07 10.08 13.13
CA TRP A 551 2.03 9.12 12.80
C TRP A 551 2.44 7.66 13.03
N GLY A 552 3.70 7.31 12.78
CA GLY A 552 4.25 6.00 13.17
C GLY A 552 4.33 5.80 14.69
N LEU A 553 4.71 6.83 15.44
CA LEU A 553 4.69 6.76 16.91
C LEU A 553 3.28 6.53 17.45
N ARG A 554 2.27 7.25 16.93
CA ARG A 554 0.86 7.07 17.31
C ARG A 554 0.36 5.64 17.05
N LEU A 555 0.84 5.00 15.99
CA LEU A 555 0.50 3.60 15.67
C LEU A 555 1.13 2.61 16.66
N LEU A 556 2.37 2.84 17.11
CA LEU A 556 3.00 2.06 18.19
C LEU A 556 2.29 2.27 19.54
N GLU A 557 1.96 3.53 19.87
CA GLU A 557 1.24 3.90 21.10
C GLU A 557 -0.16 3.25 21.18
N ALA A 558 -0.80 3.02 20.03
CA ALA A 558 -2.09 2.33 19.94
C ALA A 558 -2.03 0.84 20.31
N ARG A 559 -0.86 0.19 20.22
CA ARG A 559 -0.64 -1.24 20.54
C ARG A 559 -1.58 -2.21 19.80
N ILE A 560 -1.90 -1.89 18.54
CA ILE A 560 -2.75 -2.71 17.66
C ILE A 560 -1.98 -3.57 16.65
N LEU A 561 -0.65 -3.39 16.55
CA LEU A 561 0.23 -4.24 15.73
C LEU A 561 0.56 -5.55 16.46
N GLY A 562 0.88 -6.60 15.70
CA GLY A 562 1.56 -7.77 16.26
C GLY A 562 3.08 -7.53 16.38
N PRO A 563 3.84 -8.51 16.89
CA PRO A 563 5.25 -8.35 17.22
C PRO A 563 6.15 -8.13 15.98
N VAL A 564 5.81 -8.70 14.83
CA VAL A 564 6.56 -8.54 13.58
C VAL A 564 6.31 -7.14 13.00
N GLY A 565 5.05 -6.71 12.94
CA GLY A 565 4.68 -5.36 12.53
C GLY A 565 5.24 -4.27 13.46
N ASP A 566 5.27 -4.52 14.77
CA ASP A 566 5.83 -3.65 15.80
C ASP A 566 7.36 -3.47 15.67
N ALA A 567 8.10 -4.53 15.33
CA ALA A 567 9.54 -4.46 15.08
C ALA A 567 9.85 -3.80 13.73
N LEU A 568 9.15 -4.18 12.65
CA LEU A 568 9.30 -3.56 11.33
C LEU A 568 9.01 -2.05 11.36
N LEU A 569 7.98 -1.61 12.10
CA LEU A 569 7.69 -0.17 12.22
C LEU A 569 8.82 0.60 12.93
N LYS A 570 9.60 -0.04 13.82
CA LYS A 570 10.80 0.57 14.42
C LYS A 570 11.94 0.70 13.40
N GLU A 571 12.14 -0.29 12.52
CA GLU A 571 13.05 -0.14 11.38
C GLU A 571 12.64 1.03 10.48
N ARG A 572 11.34 1.13 10.14
CA ARG A 572 10.83 2.23 9.31
C ARG A 572 10.96 3.60 9.99
N LEU A 573 10.77 3.70 11.29
CA LEU A 573 11.03 4.94 12.05
C LEU A 573 12.52 5.30 12.11
N CYS A 574 13.43 4.31 12.16
CA CYS A 574 14.85 4.54 11.98
C CYS A 574 15.15 5.14 10.59
N ILE A 575 14.73 4.47 9.51
CA ILE A 575 14.95 4.91 8.12
C ILE A 575 14.31 6.29 7.87
N CYS A 576 13.09 6.52 8.36
CA CYS A 576 12.40 7.80 8.27
C CYS A 576 13.21 8.93 8.95
N TYR A 577 13.77 8.71 10.13
CA TYR A 577 14.64 9.71 10.76
C TYR A 577 16.03 9.85 10.11
N LEU A 578 16.48 8.90 9.27
CA LEU A 578 17.68 9.04 8.46
C LEU A 578 17.47 9.86 7.19
N SER A 579 16.28 9.81 6.56
CA SER A 579 15.98 10.64 5.37
C SER A 579 15.80 12.13 5.67
N LYS A 580 15.88 12.54 6.94
CA LYS A 580 15.89 13.96 7.35
C LYS A 580 17.25 14.61 7.08
N VAL A 581 17.41 15.13 5.86
CA VAL A 581 18.51 16.04 5.48
C VAL A 581 18.54 17.28 6.41
N GLY A 582 19.74 17.70 6.83
CA GLY A 582 19.95 18.89 7.65
C GLY A 582 20.31 20.14 6.84
N VAL A 583 20.19 21.30 7.48
CA VAL A 583 20.46 22.60 6.88
C VAL A 583 21.89 23.06 7.16
N GLY A 584 22.58 23.52 6.11
CA GLY A 584 23.94 24.06 6.16
C GLY A 584 25.03 23.00 6.43
N SER A 585 26.30 23.41 6.33
CA SER A 585 27.47 22.51 6.43
C SER A 585 27.64 21.80 7.78
N TRP A 586 26.86 22.18 8.79
CA TRP A 586 26.83 21.58 10.13
C TRP A 586 25.66 20.60 10.31
N GLY A 587 24.82 20.37 9.28
CA GLY A 587 23.72 19.40 9.32
C GLY A 587 22.62 19.71 10.34
N TRP A 588 22.30 20.99 10.57
CA TRP A 588 21.35 21.38 11.60
C TRP A 588 19.95 20.85 11.30
N GLY A 589 19.30 20.25 12.31
CA GLY A 589 17.98 19.64 12.16
C GLY A 589 17.97 18.18 11.68
N THR A 590 19.14 17.58 11.37
CA THR A 590 19.26 16.12 11.19
C THR A 590 18.72 15.36 12.42
N ARG A 591 18.24 14.13 12.20
CA ARG A 591 17.64 13.30 13.27
C ARG A 591 18.43 12.02 13.57
N HIS A 592 19.70 11.92 13.15
CA HIS A 592 20.55 10.73 13.33
C HIS A 592 20.52 10.12 14.74
N ARG A 593 20.61 10.92 15.81
CA ARG A 593 20.53 10.40 17.19
C ARG A 593 19.17 9.76 17.51
N LYS A 594 18.06 10.24 16.93
CA LYS A 594 16.75 9.58 17.04
C LYS A 594 16.70 8.29 16.24
N ALA A 595 17.21 8.31 15.01
CA ALA A 595 17.28 7.12 14.16
C ALA A 595 18.04 5.97 14.85
N ALA A 596 19.22 6.25 15.43
CA ALA A 596 20.00 5.27 16.15
C ALA A 596 19.25 4.65 17.35
N VAL A 597 18.44 5.43 18.08
CA VAL A 597 17.57 4.92 19.15
C VAL A 597 16.47 4.01 18.59
N TRP A 598 15.81 4.39 17.50
CA TRP A 598 14.82 3.51 16.84
C TRP A 598 15.44 2.23 16.31
N SER A 599 16.70 2.29 15.85
CA SER A 599 17.49 1.12 15.45
C SER A 599 17.77 0.18 16.63
N ILE A 600 18.13 0.70 17.81
CA ILE A 600 18.27 -0.10 19.05
C ILE A 600 16.94 -0.72 19.47
N LEU A 601 15.84 0.04 19.41
CA LEU A 601 14.51 -0.45 19.77
C LEU A 601 14.02 -1.53 18.79
N ALA A 602 14.37 -1.43 17.50
CA ALA A 602 14.12 -2.49 16.51
C ALA A 602 14.95 -3.75 16.83
N ALA A 603 16.24 -3.60 17.13
CA ALA A 603 17.10 -4.72 17.53
C ALA A 603 16.56 -5.46 18.76
N GLN A 604 16.14 -4.71 19.79
CA GLN A 604 15.53 -5.27 20.99
C GLN A 604 14.20 -6.00 20.70
N ALA A 605 13.34 -5.43 19.85
CA ALA A 605 12.07 -6.05 19.48
C ALA A 605 12.27 -7.35 18.66
N TRP A 606 13.32 -7.42 17.84
CA TRP A 606 13.68 -8.63 17.10
C TRP A 606 14.33 -9.71 17.98
N ASP A 607 15.23 -9.33 18.88
CA ASP A 607 15.87 -10.26 19.83
C ASP A 607 14.83 -10.94 20.75
N GLN A 608 13.84 -10.17 21.23
CA GLN A 608 12.69 -10.69 21.99
C GLN A 608 11.82 -11.70 21.21
N GLN A 609 11.87 -11.68 19.87
CA GLN A 609 11.21 -12.65 18.98
C GLN A 609 12.13 -13.80 18.55
N GLY A 610 13.39 -13.80 19.00
CA GLY A 610 14.41 -14.75 18.55
C GLY A 610 14.90 -14.53 17.12
N LYS A 611 14.66 -13.36 16.52
CA LYS A 611 15.05 -13.00 15.16
C LYS A 611 16.42 -12.32 15.15
N TYR A 612 17.44 -13.11 15.45
CA TYR A 612 18.79 -12.60 15.72
C TYR A 612 19.46 -11.98 14.49
N LEU A 613 19.11 -12.38 13.26
CA LEU A 613 19.67 -11.79 12.04
C LEU A 613 19.13 -10.37 11.75
N PRO A 614 17.81 -10.11 11.78
CA PRO A 614 17.27 -8.74 11.80
C PRO A 614 17.80 -7.89 12.96
N ALA A 615 17.92 -8.47 14.17
CA ALA A 615 18.47 -7.76 15.32
C ALA A 615 19.91 -7.28 15.07
N GLN A 616 20.77 -8.15 14.52
CA GLN A 616 22.15 -7.81 14.20
C GLN A 616 22.26 -6.74 13.10
N ARG A 617 21.40 -6.76 12.08
CA ARG A 617 21.36 -5.70 11.04
C ARG A 617 21.02 -4.34 11.62
N CYS A 618 20.07 -4.30 12.55
CA CYS A 618 19.73 -3.08 13.29
C CYS A 618 20.91 -2.59 14.16
N LEU A 619 21.59 -3.47 14.88
CA LEU A 619 22.79 -3.11 15.65
C LEU A 619 23.94 -2.60 14.75
N SER A 620 24.17 -3.23 13.60
CA SER A 620 25.14 -2.79 12.60
C SER A 620 24.81 -1.41 12.03
N GLU A 621 23.54 -1.12 11.77
CA GLU A 621 23.12 0.23 11.32
C GLU A 621 23.25 1.27 12.43
N CYS A 622 22.84 0.95 13.66
CA CYS A 622 23.01 1.82 14.83
C CYS A 622 24.48 2.23 15.03
N HIS A 623 25.41 1.27 14.95
CA HIS A 623 26.84 1.52 15.04
C HIS A 623 27.33 2.46 13.93
N LYS A 624 26.90 2.26 12.67
CA LYS A 624 27.20 3.18 11.56
C LYS A 624 26.65 4.59 11.80
N ILE A 625 25.45 4.73 12.35
CA ILE A 625 24.86 6.04 12.63
C ILE A 625 25.68 6.78 13.69
N TYR A 626 26.09 6.11 14.76
CA TYR A 626 26.90 6.75 15.83
C TYR A 626 28.35 7.02 15.42
N GLY A 627 28.97 6.16 14.62
CA GLY A 627 30.34 6.36 14.12
C GLY A 627 30.46 7.53 13.13
N ASN A 628 29.41 7.81 12.35
CA ASN A 628 29.38 8.91 11.38
C ASN A 628 28.96 10.28 11.98
N LEU A 629 28.92 10.46 13.31
CA LEU A 629 28.56 11.75 13.92
C LEU A 629 29.77 12.72 13.95
N PRO A 630 29.72 13.89 13.27
CA PRO A 630 30.93 14.70 13.02
C PRO A 630 31.73 15.17 14.25
N HIS A 631 31.06 15.35 15.40
CA HIS A 631 31.63 16.01 16.58
C HIS A 631 31.29 15.32 17.91
N ASN A 632 30.94 14.02 17.90
CA ASN A 632 30.55 13.29 19.12
C ASN A 632 31.20 11.91 19.14
N LYS A 633 31.62 11.40 20.31
CA LYS A 633 32.09 10.01 20.48
C LYS A 633 30.93 8.99 20.42
N GLY A 634 30.02 9.11 19.44
CA GLY A 634 28.79 8.31 19.41
C GLY A 634 28.02 8.42 20.74
N ILE A 635 27.89 7.28 21.43
CA ILE A 635 27.37 7.16 22.81
C ILE A 635 28.44 6.90 23.88
N ALA A 636 29.74 6.84 23.56
CA ALA A 636 30.85 6.54 24.48
C ALA A 636 31.19 7.67 25.50
N GLN A 637 30.21 8.52 25.79
CA GLN A 637 30.17 9.46 26.93
C GLN A 637 29.01 9.13 27.89
N PHE A 638 28.12 8.23 27.49
CA PHE A 638 26.89 7.83 28.18
C PHE A 638 27.02 6.37 28.57
N ARG A 639 27.88 6.10 29.56
CA ARG A 639 28.27 4.75 30.00
C ARG A 639 27.13 3.72 30.00
N THR A 640 25.97 4.04 30.60
CA THR A 640 24.82 3.11 30.67
C THR A 640 24.22 2.76 29.31
N ALA A 641 24.23 3.68 28.34
CA ALA A 641 23.76 3.41 26.97
C ALA A 641 24.77 2.58 26.17
N GLU A 642 26.06 2.81 26.40
CA GLU A 642 27.16 2.03 25.83
C GLU A 642 27.16 0.59 26.38
N GLU A 643 27.07 0.43 27.70
CA GLU A 643 26.92 -0.87 28.39
C GLU A 643 25.69 -1.64 27.87
N TYR A 644 24.55 -0.96 27.70
CA TYR A 644 23.31 -1.58 27.18
C TYR A 644 23.42 -2.00 25.69
N MET A 645 23.97 -1.14 24.83
CA MET A 645 24.17 -1.47 23.42
C MET A 645 25.18 -2.63 23.26
N HIS A 646 26.20 -2.66 24.11
CA HIS A 646 27.19 -3.74 24.15
C HIS A 646 26.58 -5.06 24.66
N SER A 647 25.77 -5.04 25.72
CA SER A 647 25.12 -6.25 26.23
C SER A 647 24.13 -6.85 25.23
N LEU A 648 23.32 -6.01 24.57
CA LEU A 648 22.38 -6.46 23.53
C LEU A 648 23.13 -7.06 22.32
N ARG A 649 24.27 -6.47 21.93
CA ARG A 649 25.12 -7.02 20.86
C ARG A 649 25.75 -8.36 21.23
N LEU A 650 26.28 -8.51 22.45
CA LEU A 650 26.82 -9.79 22.92
C LEU A 650 25.75 -10.88 22.99
N GLU A 651 24.53 -10.55 23.41
CA GLU A 651 23.41 -11.49 23.42
C GLU A 651 23.07 -11.96 22.00
N VAL A 652 22.84 -11.03 21.06
CA VAL A 652 22.54 -11.35 19.67
C VAL A 652 23.66 -12.17 18.99
N LEU A 653 24.93 -11.80 19.15
CA LEU A 653 26.07 -12.54 18.56
C LEU A 653 26.18 -13.97 19.13
N LYS A 654 26.05 -14.12 20.45
CA LYS A 654 26.03 -15.43 21.12
C LYS A 654 24.87 -16.32 20.65
N LYS A 655 23.73 -15.73 20.32
CA LYS A 655 22.55 -16.45 19.80
C LYS A 655 22.70 -16.84 18.32
N LEU A 656 23.53 -16.13 17.57
CA LEU A 656 23.89 -16.45 16.18
C LEU A 656 24.99 -17.52 16.06
N ASP A 657 25.50 -18.05 17.18
CA ASP A 657 26.65 -18.99 17.24
C ASP A 657 27.96 -18.34 16.72
N LEU A 658 28.06 -17.01 16.83
CA LEU A 658 29.20 -16.22 16.39
C LEU A 658 30.14 -15.95 17.57
N HIS A 659 31.13 -16.82 17.73
CA HIS A 659 32.29 -16.53 18.58
C HIS A 659 33.09 -15.33 18.05
N ASP A 660 33.70 -14.57 18.96
CA ASP A 660 34.30 -13.27 18.68
C ASP A 660 35.35 -13.30 17.56
N ALA A 661 35.04 -12.60 16.45
CA ALA A 661 36.00 -12.23 15.42
C ALA A 661 36.82 -10.96 15.79
N ASP A 662 36.92 -10.67 17.09
CA ASP A 662 37.58 -9.49 17.69
C ASP A 662 38.66 -9.94 18.72
N GLY A 663 39.13 -11.18 18.58
CA GLY A 663 40.05 -11.87 19.50
C GLY A 663 41.54 -11.69 19.20
N SER A 664 41.93 -10.62 18.49
CA SER A 664 43.33 -10.30 18.16
C SER A 664 43.59 -8.80 18.30
N ASP A 665 44.79 -8.44 18.78
CA ASP A 665 45.35 -7.09 18.86
C ASP A 665 44.85 -6.17 20.01
N LEU A 666 44.49 -6.75 21.15
CA LEU A 666 44.51 -6.06 22.46
C LEU A 666 45.26 -6.87 23.55
N GLU A 667 46.37 -7.51 23.19
CA GLU A 667 47.31 -8.01 24.21
C GLU A 667 47.96 -6.85 24.98
N ARG A 668 47.82 -6.89 26.31
CA ARG A 668 48.53 -5.98 27.22
C ARG A 668 49.96 -6.45 27.42
N GLU A 669 50.92 -5.92 26.66
CA GLU A 669 52.32 -5.98 27.10
C GLU A 669 52.49 -5.16 28.39
N GLY A 670 52.65 -5.86 29.51
CA GLY A 670 52.93 -5.25 30.80
C GLY A 670 54.41 -4.92 30.96
N SER A 671 54.81 -3.68 30.68
CA SER A 671 56.13 -3.15 31.04
C SER A 671 56.00 -1.94 31.98
N THR A 672 56.13 -2.19 33.29
CA THR A 672 56.54 -1.14 34.22
C THR A 672 58.04 -0.91 34.07
N PRO A 673 58.46 0.35 33.99
CA PRO A 673 59.46 0.79 34.95
C PRO A 673 59.23 2.20 35.51
N PHE A 674 59.73 2.38 36.73
CA PHE A 674 60.18 3.62 37.36
C PHE A 674 59.20 4.82 37.47
N ILE A 675 58.90 5.11 38.74
CA ILE A 675 58.68 6.46 39.23
C ILE A 675 60.01 7.21 39.13
N ASP A 676 59.97 8.48 38.71
CA ASP A 676 60.92 9.48 39.17
C ASP A 676 60.16 10.74 39.59
N VAL A 677 60.66 11.45 40.62
CA VAL A 677 59.98 12.60 41.24
C VAL A 677 60.94 13.77 41.30
N GLU A 678 60.82 14.68 40.33
CA GLU A 678 61.45 16.00 40.43
C GLU A 678 60.40 17.11 40.44
N SER A 679 60.31 17.78 41.58
CA SER A 679 59.45 18.94 41.83
C SER A 679 60.21 20.24 41.53
N GLN A 680 59.62 21.15 40.75
CA GLN A 680 60.09 22.53 40.65
C GLN A 680 58.92 23.51 40.52
N GLU A 681 58.70 24.30 41.57
CA GLU A 681 58.00 25.59 41.50
C GLU A 681 59.05 26.70 41.32
N PHE A 682 58.83 27.67 40.42
CA PHE A 682 58.53 29.07 40.78
C PHE A 682 58.58 30.03 39.57
N SER A 683 57.70 31.04 39.63
CA SER A 683 57.75 32.39 39.00
C SER A 683 58.56 32.65 37.70
N ASN A 684 57.91 33.28 36.71
CA ASN A 684 57.90 34.75 36.60
C ASN A 684 57.01 35.29 35.46
N LEU A 685 56.59 36.55 35.58
CA LEU A 685 55.94 37.35 34.53
C LEU A 685 57.00 38.03 33.63
N PRO A 686 56.61 38.45 32.41
CA PRO A 686 56.64 39.90 32.13
C PRO A 686 55.31 40.45 31.57
N LEU A 687 55.20 41.80 31.55
CA LEU A 687 53.98 42.55 31.22
C LEU A 687 54.27 43.75 30.30
N LYS A 688 53.25 44.18 29.54
CA LYS A 688 53.04 45.51 28.89
C LYS A 688 53.90 45.92 27.68
N ARG A 689 53.21 46.23 26.57
CA ARG A 689 52.73 47.57 26.14
C ARG A 689 51.46 47.35 25.25
N ALA A 690 50.33 48.07 25.31
CA ALA A 690 50.01 49.52 25.39
C ALA A 690 50.22 50.24 24.03
N SER A 691 49.28 51.03 23.46
CA SER A 691 47.88 51.39 23.81
C SER A 691 47.10 51.84 22.51
N THR A 692 45.97 52.58 22.39
CA THR A 692 45.26 53.58 23.24
C THR A 692 43.81 53.87 22.76
N VAL A 693 42.87 54.13 23.69
CA VAL A 693 41.67 55.05 23.73
C VAL A 693 41.23 55.75 22.41
N SER A 694 39.94 55.77 21.99
CA SER A 694 38.76 56.49 22.55
C SER A 694 37.41 55.91 22.03
N ARG A 695 36.29 55.76 22.75
CA ARG A 695 35.34 56.74 23.38
C ARG A 695 34.78 57.79 22.37
N THR A 696 33.48 58.14 22.28
CA THR A 696 32.18 57.62 22.83
C THR A 696 31.03 58.39 22.14
N GLY A 697 29.79 57.87 22.09
CA GLY A 697 28.62 58.70 21.74
C GLY A 697 27.30 57.97 21.51
N MET A 698 26.36 58.08 22.45
CA MET A 698 24.91 57.93 22.22
C MET A 698 24.29 59.32 22.13
N LEU A 699 23.24 59.50 21.32
CA LEU A 699 22.09 60.35 21.67
C LEU A 699 20.89 60.07 20.77
N GLU A 700 19.70 60.24 21.34
CA GLU A 700 18.39 60.01 20.75
C GLU A 700 17.59 61.31 20.86
N THR A 701 17.04 61.81 19.75
CA THR A 701 16.10 62.94 19.74
C THR A 701 15.11 62.80 18.59
N ALA A 702 13.81 62.80 18.90
CA ALA A 702 12.71 62.86 17.94
C ALA A 702 12.19 64.33 17.80
N PRO A 703 10.93 64.57 17.40
CA PRO A 703 10.43 64.59 16.02
C PRO A 703 9.93 66.01 15.60
N LEU A 704 9.40 66.19 14.39
CA LEU A 704 8.42 67.26 14.09
C LEU A 704 7.57 66.98 12.83
N ARG A 705 6.53 67.81 12.59
CA ARG A 705 5.46 67.67 11.58
C ARG A 705 5.52 68.69 10.43
N GLY A 706 4.81 68.40 9.34
CA GLY A 706 4.35 69.32 8.27
C GLY A 706 4.06 68.52 7.00
N GLU A 707 2.83 68.05 6.72
CA GLU A 707 1.65 68.75 6.16
C GLU A 707 1.77 69.17 4.68
N ASN A 708 0.86 68.61 3.85
CA ASN A 708 0.19 69.13 2.64
C ASN A 708 1.03 69.93 1.62
N THR A 709 1.15 69.55 0.34
CA THR A 709 0.09 69.51 -0.71
C THR A 709 0.51 68.66 -1.93
N ILE A 710 -0.41 68.11 -2.76
CA ILE A 710 -0.74 68.52 -4.16
C ILE A 710 0.52 68.76 -5.03
N ASP A 711 0.75 68.11 -6.18
CA ASP A 711 -0.16 67.40 -7.13
C ASP A 711 -0.04 65.85 -7.16
#